data_AF-A0A7J6P542-F1
#
_entry.id   AF-A0A7J6P542-F1
#
_cell.length_a   1.000
_cell.length_b   1.000
_cell.length_c   1.000
_cell.angle_alpha   90.00
_cell.angle_beta   90.00
_cell.angle_gamma   90.00
#
_symmetry.space_group_name_H-M   'P 1'
#
loop_
_entity.id
_entity.type
_entity.pdbx_description
1 polymer ?
#
loop_
_entity_poly.entity_id
_entity_poly.type
_entity_poly.pdbx_seq_one_letter_code
_entity_poly.pdbx_strand_id
1 'polypeptide(L)'
;MSAVERTAAESRTAPYETLLSKSDQANKLNDSISKAHSDMVFIKDRVAKLVVQMNYLRQAVETAMPNSKGKGTTDVPKERLVEQMVKAKNNISKFRYLIDEVAAKTQQAGDGDGAGGLRGKEKVDDPKQSLLSQLWALRTTYPSLYIDRLSKVYEKAVRDPRTRAHFEKNQKKMDSIKAKMCSFVTGLFGGPKTYDEENIQPVHYHMNITDYHFDAVLEMFQQVFNELDIHPNAITDGLAELGRCRKLITTGCTVRMEVAKKNEEMGTDMMFVKVGYGEGLEDFIKRLFDLSKVDRRLKKFFQGEEPPVAWYDFVDCKQAETYTRIRTALRAYLTERFGGPKEYKGRELEEIHRGLGLDDFYFDCFLMNAEKALHGLGVDEDIIAEVLITLEFARPNVLNRKRDQLSQFKLVDGATIFERIGGDMNLEAVVETMYSGALLDPRIKFFFDLPKDRVEQIKERMCTFLSMITGAPEVHFDVKALKEMHRGINITDYHFDALMENMKVACELMEIEKTAKVDFLECVSHVRGIITAGCTVRLELAKRRTEIGVPSRSCLFGRNWRVSSNSLGESKGIAKAVERLYEQVDKDERLSPFLSGAKLGAIARAQTKFLTHLFGGAEEYKGRDLKRIHQMIDIYDYHMDAFVNLMKTVLEEADQDPETIDSCVILMETCRSQIVKPADHDVRRAQAMANKKPLYERLGGEMSIAKLSDIFYAEAMEDSRTRSFFEKNKAKIATIKKKITQLIGTVTGGSKQYDLADLKPSHYSMNITDFHFDAVICLIRQAGEALHISSADLDELLSILQKLRPEITTGCTVRREMARQNLARSEEGEGLYERLFESEGITRLMDSLFHLIAKDNRIKDFFPADSIQFIKEATIVFFVELFGGPPEYEGRDLTDIHEPLGITDYHFDAFLSNMSRALLSQGHEDSLVDEVIITLDSVRNAVLDRQSEIVIEPRNGLNLLERIGGDSNLEAVAEGMFQYFTEDSRIKFHFDKNKAKERSITTKLYQFLSGAFGGLVQYDQDNLKPIHYDMNISDYHFDAVLECFVKSAEELEEIDEDVIPDSLRILNSVRSEIITGSRVRMDAAERRNNEDGVDELFRRIGKVQGVEKFVDQLYECVERDKRIHMFFEGAKLQAIKKAQTDYFIGLFGGPSEYKGRSLEEVHEIVAMTDYHLDCFFLNIQKCLRMIGFNNETIDQFVVLMEKLRPQILHHHYKRMRME
;
A
#
# COMPACT_ATOMS: atom_id res chain seq x y z
N MET A 1 -6.90 -51.12 -10.14
CA MET A 1 -5.74 -52.03 -9.94
C MET A 1 -5.80 -53.29 -10.80
N SER A 2 -6.90 -54.05 -10.90
CA SER A 2 -6.97 -55.16 -11.88
C SER A 2 -6.96 -54.73 -13.35
N ALA A 3 -7.29 -53.46 -13.65
CA ALA A 3 -7.12 -52.86 -14.97
C ALA A 3 -5.65 -52.44 -15.28
N VAL A 4 -4.81 -52.29 -14.25
CA VAL A 4 -3.39 -51.91 -14.36
C VAL A 4 -2.51 -53.16 -14.53
N GLU A 5 -2.95 -54.31 -14.00
CA GLU A 5 -2.25 -55.59 -14.20
C GLU A 5 -2.46 -56.17 -15.61
N ARG A 6 -3.56 -55.83 -16.31
CA ARG A 6 -3.76 -56.20 -17.73
C ARG A 6 -2.95 -55.34 -18.70
N THR A 7 -2.72 -54.06 -18.38
CA THR A 7 -1.91 -53.15 -19.23
C THR A 7 -0.40 -53.39 -19.09
N ALA A 8 0.05 -53.93 -17.95
CA ALA A 8 1.47 -54.24 -17.74
C ALA A 8 1.94 -55.51 -18.48
N ALA A 9 1.03 -56.43 -18.84
CA ALA A 9 1.35 -57.66 -19.55
C ALA A 9 1.51 -57.48 -21.07
N GLU A 10 0.90 -56.46 -21.67
CA GLU A 10 0.87 -56.24 -23.13
C GLU A 10 1.97 -55.29 -23.65
N SER A 11 2.67 -54.56 -22.78
CA SER A 11 3.70 -53.58 -23.21
C SER A 11 5.10 -54.15 -23.43
N ARG A 12 5.31 -55.46 -23.24
CA ARG A 12 6.63 -56.10 -23.41
C ARG A 12 6.96 -56.51 -24.86
N THR A 13 6.09 -56.28 -25.84
CA THR A 13 6.31 -56.77 -27.22
C THR A 13 5.71 -55.87 -28.31
N ALA A 14 6.01 -54.57 -28.36
CA ALA A 14 5.61 -53.71 -29.49
C ALA A 14 6.83 -53.19 -30.30
N PRO A 15 6.82 -53.22 -31.65
CA PRO A 15 7.99 -52.91 -32.49
C PRO A 15 8.27 -51.41 -32.62
N TYR A 16 9.51 -51.09 -33.01
CA TYR A 16 10.10 -49.75 -33.15
C TYR A 16 9.32 -48.76 -34.06
N GLU A 17 8.40 -49.25 -34.90
CA GLU A 17 7.64 -48.43 -35.86
C GLU A 17 6.53 -47.57 -35.20
N THR A 18 6.00 -47.95 -34.03
CA THR A 18 4.96 -47.14 -33.34
C THR A 18 5.51 -45.92 -32.59
N LEU A 19 6.83 -45.83 -32.37
CA LEU A 19 7.48 -44.66 -31.76
C LEU A 19 7.74 -43.54 -32.78
N LEU A 20 8.02 -43.90 -34.03
CA LEU A 20 8.23 -42.95 -35.13
C LEU A 20 6.95 -42.16 -35.47
N SER A 21 5.77 -42.80 -35.47
CA SER A 21 4.52 -42.08 -35.79
C SER A 21 4.11 -41.05 -34.72
N LYS A 22 4.46 -41.29 -33.45
CA LYS A 22 4.24 -40.32 -32.35
C LYS A 22 5.25 -39.17 -32.38
N SER A 23 6.51 -39.44 -32.76
CA SER A 23 7.53 -38.43 -33.02
C SER A 23 7.13 -37.50 -34.18
N ASP A 24 6.60 -38.07 -35.27
CA ASP A 24 6.17 -37.29 -36.43
C ASP A 24 4.93 -36.44 -36.16
N GLN A 25 4.00 -36.92 -35.31
CA GLN A 25 2.88 -36.10 -34.83
C GLN A 25 3.34 -34.97 -33.90
N ALA A 26 4.31 -35.23 -33.01
CA ALA A 26 4.89 -34.22 -32.14
C ALA A 26 5.65 -33.13 -32.94
N ASN A 27 6.43 -33.52 -33.96
CA ASN A 27 7.14 -32.58 -34.83
C ASN A 27 6.17 -31.72 -35.66
N LYS A 28 5.10 -32.31 -36.23
CA LYS A 28 4.06 -31.55 -36.95
C LYS A 28 3.32 -30.55 -36.04
N LEU A 29 3.10 -30.90 -34.77
CA LEU A 29 2.51 -30.00 -33.79
C LEU A 29 3.50 -28.88 -33.41
N ASN A 30 4.78 -29.19 -33.24
CA ASN A 30 5.81 -28.21 -32.92
C ASN A 30 6.06 -27.22 -34.08
N ASP A 31 5.99 -27.69 -35.32
CA ASP A 31 6.05 -26.84 -36.52
C ASP A 31 4.82 -25.93 -36.62
N SER A 32 3.64 -26.43 -36.26
CA SER A 32 2.40 -25.64 -36.25
C SER A 32 2.42 -24.57 -35.15
N ILE A 33 2.95 -24.90 -33.97
CA ILE A 33 3.13 -23.96 -32.85
C ILE A 33 4.19 -22.91 -33.20
N SER A 34 5.32 -23.31 -33.79
CA SER A 34 6.37 -22.38 -34.22
C SER A 34 5.87 -21.41 -35.28
N LYS A 35 5.02 -21.89 -36.20
CA LYS A 35 4.37 -21.06 -37.20
C LYS A 35 3.37 -20.08 -36.57
N ALA A 36 2.52 -20.54 -35.64
CA ALA A 36 1.60 -19.67 -34.90
C ALA A 36 2.33 -18.61 -34.05
N HIS A 37 3.47 -18.98 -33.43
CA HIS A 37 4.29 -18.05 -32.66
C HIS A 37 4.97 -17.01 -33.56
N SER A 38 5.46 -17.41 -34.73
CA SER A 38 6.00 -16.49 -35.75
C SER A 38 4.93 -15.52 -36.26
N ASP A 39 3.72 -16.02 -36.52
CA ASP A 39 2.57 -15.20 -36.94
C ASP A 39 2.17 -14.21 -35.82
N MET A 40 2.22 -14.63 -34.55
CA MET A 40 1.92 -13.76 -33.41
C MET A 40 2.98 -12.68 -33.20
N VAL A 41 4.27 -13.00 -33.39
CA VAL A 41 5.37 -12.02 -33.36
C VAL A 41 5.23 -11.02 -34.52
N PHE A 42 4.87 -11.51 -35.71
CA PHE A 42 4.62 -10.66 -36.89
C PHE A 42 3.42 -9.72 -36.68
N ILE A 43 2.35 -10.20 -36.05
CA ILE A 43 1.19 -9.40 -35.63
C ILE A 43 1.62 -8.33 -34.62
N LYS A 44 2.42 -8.69 -33.61
CA LYS A 44 2.89 -7.77 -32.57
C LYS A 44 3.78 -6.65 -33.13
N ASP A 45 4.67 -6.98 -34.05
CA ASP A 45 5.51 -6.00 -34.76
C ASP A 45 4.68 -5.04 -35.64
N ARG A 46 3.64 -5.55 -36.32
CA ARG A 46 2.72 -4.71 -37.10
C ARG A 46 1.86 -3.80 -36.22
N VAL A 47 1.40 -4.27 -35.06
CA VAL A 47 0.68 -3.47 -34.07
C VAL A 47 1.57 -2.35 -33.52
N ALA A 48 2.82 -2.66 -33.17
CA ALA A 48 3.79 -1.68 -32.71
C ALA A 48 4.03 -0.58 -33.76
N LYS A 49 4.21 -0.95 -35.03
CA LYS A 49 4.35 0.00 -36.15
C LYS A 49 3.10 0.86 -36.38
N LEU A 50 1.90 0.29 -36.22
CA LEU A 50 0.63 1.02 -36.29
C LEU A 50 0.49 2.03 -35.15
N VAL A 51 0.87 1.64 -33.93
CA VAL A 51 0.85 2.53 -32.75
C VAL A 51 1.82 3.70 -32.94
N VAL A 52 3.03 3.45 -33.46
CA VAL A 52 3.99 4.52 -33.79
C VAL A 52 3.42 5.47 -34.85
N GLN A 53 2.77 4.94 -35.90
CA GLN A 53 2.13 5.78 -36.92
C GLN A 53 0.96 6.60 -36.37
N MET A 54 0.15 6.02 -35.46
CA MET A 54 -0.94 6.74 -34.79
C MET A 54 -0.43 7.81 -33.83
N ASN A 55 0.68 7.56 -33.13
CA ASN A 55 1.32 8.56 -32.27
C ASN A 55 1.92 9.70 -33.09
N TYR A 56 2.55 9.40 -34.23
CA TYR A 56 3.04 10.44 -35.15
C TYR A 56 1.89 11.31 -35.70
N LEU A 57 0.76 10.69 -36.07
CA LEU A 57 -0.45 11.41 -36.49
C LEU A 57 -1.04 12.26 -35.35
N ARG A 58 -1.06 11.74 -34.12
CA ARG A 58 -1.50 12.47 -32.93
C ARG A 58 -0.62 13.69 -32.68
N GLN A 59 0.70 13.52 -32.74
CA GLN A 59 1.68 14.59 -32.51
C GLN A 59 1.61 15.66 -33.61
N ALA A 60 1.38 15.27 -34.87
CA ALA A 60 1.14 16.19 -35.99
C ALA A 60 -0.18 16.97 -35.86
N VAL A 61 -1.20 16.40 -35.21
CA VAL A 61 -2.47 17.08 -34.90
C VAL A 61 -2.34 18.01 -33.70
N GLU A 62 -1.59 17.60 -32.66
CA GLU A 62 -1.32 18.42 -31.47
C GLU A 62 -0.45 19.65 -31.82
N THR A 63 0.54 19.51 -32.71
CA THR A 63 1.34 20.65 -33.20
C THR A 63 0.58 21.59 -34.14
N ALA A 64 -0.58 21.19 -34.67
CA ALA A 64 -1.41 22.00 -35.54
C ALA A 64 -2.51 22.80 -34.80
N MET A 65 -2.68 22.63 -33.48
CA MET A 65 -3.67 23.38 -32.69
C MET A 65 -3.03 24.60 -31.99
N PRO A 66 -3.57 25.83 -32.14
CA PRO A 66 -2.96 27.02 -31.56
C PRO A 66 -3.33 27.22 -30.09
N ASN A 67 -2.30 27.29 -29.22
CA ASN A 67 -2.40 28.02 -27.95
C ASN A 67 -2.42 29.53 -28.21
N SER A 68 -3.21 30.25 -27.42
CA SER A 68 -3.45 31.68 -27.54
C SER A 68 -2.18 32.53 -27.59
N LYS A 69 -2.14 33.46 -28.56
CA LYS A 69 -1.18 34.57 -28.80
C LYS A 69 -0.08 34.29 -29.85
N GLY A 70 -0.35 34.71 -31.10
CA GLY A 70 0.63 35.39 -31.97
C GLY A 70 1.28 34.58 -33.11
N LYS A 71 0.78 34.81 -34.34
CA LYS A 71 1.41 34.72 -35.69
C LYS A 71 2.44 33.61 -36.00
N GLY A 72 2.09 32.78 -37.00
CA GLY A 72 3.06 32.12 -37.90
C GLY A 72 2.57 30.77 -38.44
N THR A 73 2.09 30.74 -39.67
CA THR A 73 1.59 29.56 -40.40
C THR A 73 2.71 28.69 -40.97
N THR A 74 2.57 27.36 -40.88
CA THR A 74 3.11 26.42 -41.89
C THR A 74 2.03 25.41 -42.28
N ASP A 75 1.58 25.51 -43.54
CA ASP A 75 0.60 24.64 -44.18
C ASP A 75 1.07 23.18 -44.22
N VAL A 76 0.39 22.30 -43.47
CA VAL A 76 0.36 20.87 -43.81
C VAL A 76 -0.89 20.63 -44.65
N PRO A 77 -0.78 20.24 -45.94
CA PRO A 77 -1.93 20.10 -46.81
C PRO A 77 -2.91 19.05 -46.27
N LYS A 78 -4.16 19.48 -46.00
CA LYS A 78 -5.26 18.63 -45.52
C LYS A 78 -5.41 17.34 -46.31
N GLU A 79 -5.12 17.38 -47.60
CA GLU A 79 -5.16 16.25 -48.53
C GLU A 79 -4.20 15.12 -48.14
N ARG A 80 -3.00 15.46 -47.64
CA ARG A 80 -1.98 14.47 -47.25
C ARG A 80 -2.35 13.75 -45.95
N LEU A 81 -2.98 14.48 -45.02
CA LEU A 81 -3.52 13.93 -43.76
C LEU A 81 -4.72 13.00 -44.03
N VAL A 82 -5.63 13.41 -44.92
CA VAL A 82 -6.76 12.57 -45.34
C VAL A 82 -6.26 11.29 -46.02
N GLU A 83 -5.25 11.38 -46.88
CA GLU A 83 -4.66 10.21 -47.55
C GLU A 83 -4.03 9.23 -46.55
N GLN A 84 -3.35 9.72 -45.51
CA GLN A 84 -2.78 8.89 -44.45
C GLN A 84 -3.85 8.26 -43.54
N MET A 85 -4.93 8.99 -43.22
CA MET A 85 -6.05 8.45 -42.45
C MET A 85 -6.79 7.34 -43.22
N VAL A 86 -6.95 7.48 -44.54
CA VAL A 86 -7.54 6.43 -45.39
C VAL A 86 -6.63 5.19 -45.45
N LYS A 87 -5.30 5.37 -45.56
CA LYS A 87 -4.33 4.26 -45.50
C LYS A 87 -4.36 3.54 -44.15
N ALA A 88 -4.42 4.28 -43.04
CA ALA A 88 -4.53 3.70 -41.70
C ALA A 88 -5.83 2.91 -41.51
N LYS A 89 -6.96 3.48 -41.96
CA LYS A 89 -8.28 2.81 -41.90
C LYS A 89 -8.30 1.51 -42.72
N ASN A 90 -7.74 1.52 -43.93
CA ASN A 90 -7.62 0.32 -44.76
C ASN A 90 -6.69 -0.75 -44.14
N ASN A 91 -5.63 -0.34 -43.46
CA ASN A 91 -4.74 -1.27 -42.76
C ASN A 91 -5.41 -1.92 -41.55
N ILE A 92 -6.23 -1.17 -40.81
CA ILE A 92 -7.04 -1.69 -39.69
C ILE A 92 -8.09 -2.69 -40.19
N SER A 93 -8.74 -2.41 -41.32
CA SER A 93 -9.70 -3.35 -41.94
C SER A 93 -9.02 -4.65 -42.40
N LYS A 94 -7.84 -4.56 -43.02
CA LYS A 94 -7.05 -5.75 -43.41
C LYS A 94 -6.57 -6.55 -42.19
N PHE A 95 -6.28 -5.87 -41.08
CA PHE A 95 -5.88 -6.52 -39.82
C PHE A 95 -7.04 -7.28 -39.17
N ARG A 96 -8.25 -6.70 -39.16
CA ARG A 96 -9.47 -7.40 -38.71
C ARG A 96 -9.75 -8.67 -39.52
N TYR A 97 -9.64 -8.59 -40.84
CA TYR A 97 -9.84 -9.76 -41.71
C TYR A 97 -8.87 -10.92 -41.39
N LEU A 98 -7.60 -10.61 -41.10
CA LEU A 98 -6.60 -11.63 -40.72
C LEU A 98 -6.89 -12.24 -39.33
N ILE A 99 -7.41 -11.46 -38.38
CA ILE A 99 -7.83 -11.96 -37.07
C ILE A 99 -9.02 -12.91 -37.22
N ASP A 100 -10.00 -12.53 -38.04
CA ASP A 100 -11.18 -13.36 -38.29
C ASP A 100 -10.81 -14.67 -39.02
N GLU A 101 -9.84 -14.62 -39.94
CA GLU A 101 -9.31 -15.81 -40.64
C GLU A 101 -8.57 -16.76 -39.68
N VAL A 102 -7.79 -16.24 -38.73
CA VAL A 102 -7.12 -17.03 -37.70
C VAL A 102 -8.12 -17.61 -36.70
N ALA A 103 -9.12 -16.83 -36.29
CA ALA A 103 -10.19 -17.30 -35.40
C ALA A 103 -10.99 -18.46 -36.03
N ALA A 104 -11.31 -18.36 -37.33
CA ALA A 104 -12.00 -19.42 -38.07
C ALA A 104 -11.16 -20.71 -38.18
N LYS A 105 -9.84 -20.61 -38.39
CA LYS A 105 -8.93 -21.78 -38.41
C LYS A 105 -8.76 -22.43 -37.04
N THR A 106 -8.89 -21.66 -35.96
CA THR A 106 -8.77 -22.15 -34.58
C THR A 106 -10.03 -22.90 -34.15
N GLN A 107 -11.22 -22.51 -34.63
CA GLN A 107 -12.48 -23.22 -34.37
C GLN A 107 -12.56 -24.58 -35.08
N GLN A 108 -12.00 -24.72 -36.29
CA GLN A 108 -11.98 -26.02 -37.00
C GLN A 108 -11.04 -27.07 -36.38
N ALA A 109 -10.09 -26.67 -35.52
CA ALA A 109 -9.19 -27.59 -34.82
C ALA A 109 -9.76 -28.11 -33.48
N GLY A 110 -10.90 -27.57 -33.02
CA GLY A 110 -11.49 -27.85 -31.70
C GLY A 110 -12.36 -29.11 -31.59
N ASP A 111 -12.78 -29.71 -32.72
CA ASP A 111 -13.71 -30.88 -32.74
C ASP A 111 -13.00 -32.24 -32.89
N GLY A 112 -11.70 -32.30 -32.57
CA GLY A 112 -10.92 -33.55 -32.52
C GLY A 112 -10.69 -34.02 -31.09
N ASP A 113 -10.89 -35.31 -30.86
CA ASP A 113 -10.91 -36.10 -29.59
C ASP A 113 -9.61 -36.08 -28.73
N GLY A 114 -8.93 -34.94 -28.64
CA GLY A 114 -7.66 -34.73 -27.93
C GLY A 114 -7.69 -33.62 -26.87
N ALA A 115 -8.88 -33.14 -26.47
CA ALA A 115 -9.06 -32.02 -25.55
C ALA A 115 -8.84 -32.34 -24.06
N GLY A 116 -8.14 -33.44 -23.73
CA GLY A 116 -7.80 -33.80 -22.34
C GLY A 116 -6.53 -33.13 -21.80
N GLY A 117 -5.67 -32.58 -22.67
CA GLY A 117 -4.35 -32.08 -22.27
C GLY A 117 -4.28 -30.61 -21.82
N LEU A 118 -5.25 -29.78 -22.21
CA LEU A 118 -5.18 -28.32 -22.00
C LEU A 118 -5.80 -27.83 -20.70
N ARG A 119 -6.65 -28.62 -20.03
CA ARG A 119 -7.20 -28.30 -18.69
C ARG A 119 -6.19 -28.48 -17.54
N GLY A 120 -4.97 -28.92 -17.83
CA GLY A 120 -3.92 -29.15 -16.83
C GLY A 120 -2.99 -27.97 -16.55
N LYS A 121 -3.03 -26.89 -17.35
CA LYS A 121 -2.01 -25.81 -17.29
C LYS A 121 -2.45 -24.50 -16.62
N GLU A 122 -3.73 -24.33 -16.28
CA GLU A 122 -4.21 -23.16 -15.52
C GLU A 122 -3.98 -23.24 -14.00
N LYS A 123 -3.32 -24.30 -13.49
CA LYS A 123 -3.11 -24.53 -12.05
C LYS A 123 -1.73 -24.16 -11.50
N VAL A 124 -0.90 -23.43 -12.24
CA VAL A 124 0.50 -23.15 -11.85
C VAL A 124 0.65 -21.82 -11.08
N ASP A 125 -0.29 -20.88 -11.20
CA ASP A 125 -0.29 -19.60 -10.44
C ASP A 125 -1.26 -19.64 -9.23
N ASP A 126 -1.20 -20.69 -8.41
CA ASP A 126 -1.85 -20.69 -7.10
C ASP A 126 -0.86 -20.17 -6.04
N PRO A 127 -1.09 -18.98 -5.43
CA PRO A 127 -0.22 -18.42 -4.39
C PRO A 127 -0.19 -19.26 -3.10
N LYS A 128 -1.01 -20.31 -2.99
CA LYS A 128 -0.99 -21.26 -1.88
C LYS A 128 0.01 -22.41 -2.06
N GLN A 129 0.62 -22.56 -3.25
CA GLN A 129 1.63 -23.58 -3.49
C GLN A 129 3.04 -23.08 -3.12
N SER A 130 3.92 -23.98 -2.65
CA SER A 130 5.31 -23.61 -2.38
C SER A 130 6.05 -23.25 -3.67
N LEU A 131 7.06 -22.38 -3.54
CA LEU A 131 7.91 -21.97 -4.66
C LEU A 131 8.57 -23.19 -5.34
N LEU A 132 8.85 -24.26 -4.59
CA LEU A 132 9.28 -25.56 -5.08
C LEU A 132 8.29 -26.18 -6.08
N SER A 133 6.99 -26.13 -5.76
CA SER A 133 5.91 -26.66 -6.59
C SER A 133 5.70 -25.81 -7.84
N GLN A 134 5.81 -24.48 -7.69
CA GLN A 134 5.68 -23.53 -8.80
C GLN A 134 6.86 -23.61 -9.79
N LEU A 135 8.10 -23.73 -9.29
CA LEU A 135 9.31 -23.85 -10.12
C LEU A 135 9.44 -25.23 -10.78
N TRP A 136 8.97 -26.31 -10.14
CA TRP A 136 9.29 -27.67 -10.58
C TRP A 136 8.11 -28.62 -10.87
N ALA A 137 6.87 -28.20 -10.63
CA ALA A 137 5.62 -28.81 -11.11
C ALA A 137 5.57 -30.36 -11.11
N LEU A 138 5.69 -31.02 -9.95
CA LEU A 138 5.58 -32.48 -9.86
C LEU A 138 4.65 -32.93 -8.73
N ARG A 139 3.68 -33.79 -9.10
CA ARG A 139 2.75 -34.51 -8.21
C ARG A 139 3.38 -35.74 -7.54
N THR A 140 4.70 -35.94 -7.62
CA THR A 140 5.37 -37.16 -7.15
C THR A 140 6.56 -36.88 -6.22
N THR A 141 6.65 -37.72 -5.19
CA THR A 141 7.54 -37.64 -4.02
C THR A 141 8.96 -38.20 -4.27
N TYR A 142 9.51 -38.12 -5.48
CA TYR A 142 10.80 -38.75 -5.81
C TYR A 142 11.97 -37.75 -5.91
N PRO A 143 12.97 -37.80 -4.99
CA PRO A 143 14.13 -36.91 -4.97
C PRO A 143 15.03 -36.95 -6.22
N SER A 144 14.97 -38.02 -7.01
CA SER A 144 15.88 -38.25 -8.14
C SER A 144 15.69 -37.30 -9.33
N LEU A 145 14.49 -36.72 -9.51
CA LEU A 145 14.21 -35.81 -10.63
C LEU A 145 14.70 -34.37 -10.39
N TYR A 146 14.77 -33.93 -9.12
CA TYR A 146 15.33 -32.62 -8.75
C TYR A 146 16.86 -32.60 -8.99
N ILE A 147 17.52 -33.72 -8.71
CA ILE A 147 18.95 -33.92 -8.92
C ILE A 147 19.29 -33.77 -10.41
N ASP A 148 18.46 -34.26 -11.32
CA ASP A 148 18.67 -34.18 -12.77
C ASP A 148 18.59 -32.73 -13.30
N ARG A 149 17.60 -31.95 -12.84
CA ARG A 149 17.43 -30.55 -13.24
C ARG A 149 18.53 -29.64 -12.67
N LEU A 150 18.89 -29.81 -11.40
CA LEU A 150 20.00 -29.07 -10.79
C LEU A 150 21.38 -29.53 -11.29
N SER A 151 21.47 -30.74 -11.84
CA SER A 151 22.67 -31.18 -12.55
C SER A 151 22.96 -30.33 -13.79
N LYS A 152 21.95 -29.76 -14.46
CA LYS A 152 22.16 -28.83 -15.59
C LYS A 152 22.85 -27.53 -15.17
N VAL A 153 22.46 -26.96 -14.01
CA VAL A 153 23.13 -25.78 -13.44
C VAL A 153 24.59 -26.11 -13.14
N TYR A 154 24.82 -27.27 -12.53
CA TYR A 154 26.18 -27.75 -12.23
C TYR A 154 27.01 -27.96 -13.51
N GLU A 155 26.42 -28.54 -14.57
CA GLU A 155 27.09 -28.74 -15.86
C GLU A 155 27.48 -27.42 -16.53
N LYS A 156 26.64 -26.39 -16.42
CA LYS A 156 26.97 -25.03 -16.87
C LYS A 156 28.09 -24.42 -16.02
N ALA A 157 28.05 -24.58 -14.70
CA ALA A 157 29.07 -24.07 -13.79
C ALA A 157 30.46 -24.72 -14.01
N VAL A 158 30.51 -26.00 -14.39
CA VAL A 158 31.79 -26.67 -14.74
C VAL A 158 32.35 -26.17 -16.08
N ARG A 159 31.53 -25.57 -16.95
CA ARG A 159 31.96 -25.06 -18.27
C ARG A 159 32.29 -23.57 -18.27
N ASP A 160 31.74 -22.80 -17.33
CA ASP A 160 31.94 -21.35 -17.25
C ASP A 160 33.31 -21.01 -16.60
N PRO A 161 34.18 -20.23 -17.27
CA PRO A 161 35.48 -19.85 -16.73
C PRO A 161 35.44 -19.20 -15.35
N ARG A 162 34.37 -18.47 -15.00
CA ARG A 162 34.22 -17.72 -13.74
C ARG A 162 33.98 -18.63 -12.53
N THR A 163 33.43 -19.82 -12.73
CA THR A 163 33.03 -20.71 -11.62
C THR A 163 33.69 -22.08 -11.68
N ARG A 164 34.20 -22.47 -12.86
CA ARG A 164 34.79 -23.77 -13.14
C ARG A 164 35.85 -24.22 -12.12
N ALA A 165 36.70 -23.32 -11.62
CA ALA A 165 37.74 -23.66 -10.65
C ALA A 165 37.17 -24.22 -9.32
N HIS A 166 35.96 -23.78 -8.94
CA HIS A 166 35.27 -24.20 -7.73
C HIS A 166 34.49 -25.50 -7.92
N PHE A 167 33.94 -25.73 -9.12
CA PHE A 167 33.09 -26.90 -9.41
C PHE A 167 33.84 -28.11 -10.02
N GLU A 168 34.96 -27.90 -10.73
CA GLU A 168 35.74 -28.99 -11.34
C GLU A 168 36.50 -29.80 -10.26
N LYS A 169 35.97 -30.99 -9.91
CA LYS A 169 36.53 -31.93 -8.92
C LYS A 169 36.54 -33.37 -9.46
N ASN A 170 37.05 -34.31 -8.66
CA ASN A 170 36.96 -35.75 -8.92
C ASN A 170 35.50 -36.24 -8.82
N GLN A 171 35.12 -37.24 -9.63
CA GLN A 171 33.73 -37.70 -9.80
C GLN A 171 32.97 -37.90 -8.48
N LYS A 172 33.56 -38.63 -7.51
CA LYS A 172 32.95 -38.85 -6.18
C LYS A 172 32.63 -37.54 -5.42
N LYS A 173 33.48 -36.52 -5.54
CA LYS A 173 33.24 -35.19 -4.93
C LYS A 173 32.20 -34.41 -5.71
N MET A 174 32.20 -34.50 -7.05
CA MET A 174 31.18 -33.85 -7.89
C MET A 174 29.78 -34.37 -7.55
N ASP A 175 29.62 -35.68 -7.42
CA ASP A 175 28.34 -36.32 -7.07
C ASP A 175 27.87 -35.88 -5.66
N SER A 176 28.80 -35.77 -4.71
CA SER A 176 28.51 -35.26 -3.37
C SER A 176 28.08 -33.79 -3.36
N ILE A 177 28.74 -32.93 -4.15
CA ILE A 177 28.39 -31.51 -4.25
C ILE A 177 27.01 -31.35 -4.90
N LYS A 178 26.71 -32.09 -5.98
CA LYS A 178 25.40 -32.11 -6.62
C LYS A 178 24.29 -32.48 -5.63
N ALA A 179 24.52 -33.50 -4.81
CA ALA A 179 23.55 -33.94 -3.78
C ALA A 179 23.31 -32.86 -2.72
N LYS A 180 24.37 -32.21 -2.22
CA LYS A 180 24.26 -31.12 -1.24
C LYS A 180 23.59 -29.87 -1.82
N MET A 181 23.94 -29.49 -3.04
CA MET A 181 23.31 -28.38 -3.75
C MET A 181 21.81 -28.66 -3.98
N CYS A 182 21.45 -29.89 -4.35
CA CYS A 182 20.06 -30.28 -4.49
C CYS A 182 19.29 -30.21 -3.17
N SER A 183 19.85 -30.75 -2.09
CA SER A 183 19.25 -30.71 -0.75
C SER A 183 19.05 -29.27 -0.25
N PHE A 184 20.02 -28.39 -0.49
CA PHE A 184 19.95 -26.98 -0.12
C PHE A 184 18.87 -26.22 -0.90
N VAL A 185 18.93 -26.25 -2.24
CA VAL A 185 18.01 -25.46 -3.09
C VAL A 185 16.57 -25.96 -2.95
N THR A 186 16.36 -27.28 -2.79
CA THR A 186 15.02 -27.82 -2.53
C THR A 186 14.49 -27.40 -1.17
N GLY A 187 15.32 -27.33 -0.12
CA GLY A 187 14.94 -26.79 1.18
C GLY A 187 14.61 -25.29 1.13
N LEU A 188 15.37 -24.52 0.35
CA LEU A 188 15.21 -23.07 0.18
C LEU A 188 13.86 -22.70 -0.45
N PHE A 189 13.41 -23.47 -1.46
CA PHE A 189 12.13 -23.21 -2.14
C PHE A 189 10.91 -23.82 -1.43
N GLY A 190 11.06 -24.33 -0.20
CA GLY A 190 9.95 -24.84 0.62
C GLY A 190 9.79 -26.37 0.62
N GLY A 191 10.83 -27.11 0.27
CA GLY A 191 10.94 -28.56 0.48
C GLY A 191 11.53 -28.93 1.86
N PRO A 192 11.71 -30.23 2.16
CA PRO A 192 12.29 -30.68 3.42
C PRO A 192 13.74 -30.19 3.59
N LYS A 193 13.96 -29.34 4.60
CA LYS A 193 15.28 -28.78 4.94
C LYS A 193 16.19 -29.86 5.50
N THR A 194 17.02 -30.43 4.65
CA THR A 194 18.02 -31.46 5.01
C THR A 194 19.46 -30.92 4.99
N TYR A 195 19.65 -29.71 4.47
CA TYR A 195 20.90 -28.96 4.42
C TYR A 195 20.56 -27.46 4.43
N ASP A 196 21.04 -26.70 5.41
CA ASP A 196 20.58 -25.33 5.72
C ASP A 196 21.73 -24.30 5.80
N GLU A 197 21.42 -23.10 6.29
CA GLU A 197 22.33 -21.95 6.37
C GLU A 197 23.53 -22.21 7.30
N GLU A 198 23.32 -22.93 8.40
CA GLU A 198 24.38 -23.32 9.36
C GLU A 198 25.41 -24.27 8.72
N ASN A 199 24.97 -25.06 7.73
CA ASN A 199 25.82 -26.00 7.00
C ASN A 199 26.52 -25.38 5.77
N ILE A 200 25.97 -24.32 5.17
CA ILE A 200 26.55 -23.73 3.96
C ILE A 200 27.66 -22.73 4.27
N GLN A 201 27.50 -21.91 5.30
CA GLN A 201 28.42 -20.82 5.61
C GLN A 201 29.84 -21.33 5.96
N PRO A 202 30.04 -22.32 6.86
CA PRO A 202 31.39 -22.79 7.19
C PRO A 202 32.13 -23.42 6.00
N VAL A 203 31.38 -24.04 5.08
CA VAL A 203 31.95 -24.69 3.88
C VAL A 203 32.45 -23.67 2.87
N HIS A 204 31.73 -22.56 2.70
CA HIS A 204 32.06 -21.52 1.72
C HIS A 204 32.91 -20.40 2.32
N TYR A 205 32.99 -20.30 3.66
CA TYR A 205 33.79 -19.29 4.33
C TYR A 205 35.23 -19.31 3.84
N HIS A 206 35.90 -20.47 3.84
CA HIS A 206 37.29 -20.59 3.37
C HIS A 206 37.42 -20.65 1.83
N MET A 207 36.31 -20.56 1.08
CA MET A 207 36.38 -20.50 -0.37
C MET A 207 36.56 -19.03 -0.80
N ASN A 208 37.44 -18.78 -1.76
CA ASN A 208 37.63 -17.44 -2.33
C ASN A 208 36.51 -17.11 -3.36
N ILE A 209 35.25 -17.25 -2.96
CA ILE A 209 34.09 -16.97 -3.81
C ILE A 209 33.69 -15.50 -3.61
N THR A 210 33.76 -14.73 -4.69
CA THR A 210 33.41 -13.32 -4.74
C THR A 210 31.96 -13.14 -5.19
N ASP A 211 31.41 -11.92 -5.08
CA ASP A 211 30.10 -11.58 -5.66
C ASP A 211 30.06 -11.86 -7.17
N TYR A 212 31.17 -11.62 -7.86
CA TYR A 212 31.32 -11.93 -9.28
C TYR A 212 31.10 -13.42 -9.60
N HIS A 213 31.64 -14.32 -8.76
CA HIS A 213 31.44 -15.76 -8.91
C HIS A 213 30.00 -16.17 -8.58
N PHE A 214 29.37 -15.51 -7.60
CA PHE A 214 27.99 -15.78 -7.21
C PHE A 214 26.99 -15.32 -8.27
N ASP A 215 27.20 -14.15 -8.88
CA ASP A 215 26.37 -13.61 -9.96
C ASP A 215 26.39 -14.53 -11.18
N ALA A 216 27.56 -15.06 -11.54
CA ALA A 216 27.68 -16.07 -12.59
C ALA A 216 26.81 -17.31 -12.31
N VAL A 217 26.71 -17.75 -11.05
CA VAL A 217 25.83 -18.88 -10.68
C VAL A 217 24.36 -18.49 -10.79
N LEU A 218 23.95 -17.28 -10.37
CA LEU A 218 22.58 -16.79 -10.53
C LEU A 218 22.15 -16.71 -12.01
N GLU A 219 23.04 -16.22 -12.88
CA GLU A 219 22.82 -16.21 -14.33
C GLU A 219 22.56 -17.63 -14.87
N MET A 220 23.30 -18.64 -14.37
CA MET A 220 23.10 -20.03 -14.77
C MET A 220 21.76 -20.60 -14.28
N PHE A 221 21.34 -20.25 -13.06
CA PHE A 221 20.00 -20.60 -12.57
C PHE A 221 18.92 -19.99 -13.45
N GLN A 222 19.04 -18.70 -13.79
CA GLN A 222 18.11 -18.02 -14.68
C GLN A 222 18.07 -18.67 -16.07
N GLN A 223 19.22 -19.00 -16.65
CA GLN A 223 19.29 -19.71 -17.94
C GLN A 223 18.60 -21.07 -17.87
N VAL A 224 18.85 -21.86 -16.82
CA VAL A 224 18.22 -23.18 -16.67
C VAL A 224 16.72 -23.06 -16.45
N PHE A 225 16.26 -22.06 -15.69
CA PHE A 225 14.83 -21.83 -15.49
C PHE A 225 14.13 -21.42 -16.80
N ASN A 226 14.79 -20.60 -17.62
CA ASN A 226 14.31 -20.26 -18.96
C ASN A 226 14.28 -21.49 -19.90
N GLU A 227 15.31 -22.34 -19.86
CA GLU A 227 15.37 -23.60 -20.63
C GLU A 227 14.28 -24.61 -20.21
N LEU A 228 13.77 -24.48 -18.98
CA LEU A 228 12.71 -25.32 -18.44
C LEU A 228 11.30 -24.74 -18.65
N ASP A 229 11.18 -23.60 -19.36
CA ASP A 229 9.91 -22.92 -19.65
C ASP A 229 9.10 -22.59 -18.39
N ILE A 230 9.79 -22.16 -17.32
CA ILE A 230 9.19 -21.78 -16.04
C ILE A 230 8.54 -20.38 -16.16
N HIS A 231 7.42 -20.16 -15.46
CA HIS A 231 6.72 -18.89 -15.47
C HIS A 231 7.59 -17.71 -14.97
N PRO A 232 7.60 -16.53 -15.63
CA PRO A 232 8.51 -15.43 -15.29
C PRO A 232 8.42 -14.92 -13.84
N ASN A 233 7.24 -14.97 -13.23
CA ASN A 233 7.07 -14.56 -11.83
C ASN A 233 7.78 -15.53 -10.88
N ALA A 234 7.60 -16.86 -11.08
CA ALA A 234 8.29 -17.87 -10.29
C ALA A 234 9.82 -17.83 -10.48
N ILE A 235 10.30 -17.50 -11.68
CA ILE A 235 11.74 -17.24 -11.93
C ILE A 235 12.23 -16.07 -11.08
N THR A 236 11.47 -14.97 -11.06
CA THR A 236 11.82 -13.76 -10.30
C THR A 236 11.89 -14.08 -8.80
N ASP A 237 10.87 -14.76 -8.27
CA ASP A 237 10.80 -15.16 -6.85
C ASP A 237 11.91 -16.17 -6.49
N GLY A 238 12.19 -17.13 -7.38
CA GLY A 238 13.27 -18.11 -7.22
C GLY A 238 14.66 -17.48 -7.19
N LEU A 239 14.93 -16.51 -8.08
CA LEU A 239 16.19 -15.77 -8.09
C LEU A 239 16.33 -14.86 -6.87
N ALA A 240 15.23 -14.24 -6.42
CA ALA A 240 15.23 -13.43 -5.20
C ALA A 240 15.59 -14.27 -3.97
N GLU A 241 15.01 -15.48 -3.84
CA GLU A 241 15.31 -16.37 -2.71
C GLU A 241 16.74 -16.90 -2.77
N LEU A 242 17.25 -17.29 -3.95
CA LEU A 242 18.68 -17.64 -4.13
C LEU A 242 19.59 -16.46 -3.78
N GLY A 243 19.20 -15.24 -4.15
CA GLY A 243 19.92 -14.01 -3.85
C GLY A 243 20.10 -13.75 -2.35
N ARG A 244 19.14 -14.17 -1.50
CA ARG A 244 19.25 -14.05 -0.03
C ARG A 244 20.43 -14.85 0.53
N CYS A 245 20.81 -15.94 -0.12
CA CYS A 245 21.93 -16.78 0.30
C CYS A 245 23.30 -16.20 -0.08
N ARG A 246 23.35 -15.07 -0.82
CA ARG A 246 24.60 -14.43 -1.27
C ARG A 246 25.59 -14.23 -0.14
N LYS A 247 25.15 -13.67 0.98
CA LYS A 247 26.01 -13.42 2.14
C LYS A 247 26.59 -14.72 2.69
N LEU A 248 25.80 -15.78 2.83
CA LEU A 248 26.28 -17.05 3.38
C LEU A 248 27.43 -17.67 2.56
N ILE A 249 27.49 -17.38 1.26
CA ILE A 249 28.51 -17.91 0.35
C ILE A 249 29.71 -16.96 0.19
N THR A 250 29.48 -15.65 0.09
CA THR A 250 30.53 -14.66 -0.23
C THR A 250 31.19 -14.04 1.01
N THR A 251 30.54 -14.11 2.19
CA THR A 251 31.00 -13.41 3.42
C THR A 251 32.45 -13.73 3.76
N GLY A 252 32.91 -14.97 3.58
CA GLY A 252 34.30 -15.31 3.86
C GLY A 252 35.29 -14.47 3.05
N CYS A 253 35.08 -14.35 1.74
CA CYS A 253 35.92 -13.53 0.87
C CYS A 253 35.79 -12.04 1.20
N THR A 254 34.55 -11.54 1.35
CA THR A 254 34.26 -10.13 1.63
C THR A 254 34.86 -9.65 2.95
N VAL A 255 34.73 -10.45 4.02
CA VAL A 255 35.30 -10.15 5.34
C VAL A 255 36.83 -10.15 5.28
N ARG A 256 37.43 -11.16 4.63
CA ARG A 256 38.89 -11.22 4.49
C ARG A 256 39.42 -10.02 3.71
N MET A 257 38.82 -9.69 2.56
CA MET A 257 39.18 -8.52 1.73
C MET A 257 39.17 -7.21 2.52
N GLU A 258 38.16 -7.04 3.37
CA GLU A 258 37.97 -5.84 4.17
C GLU A 258 38.92 -5.76 5.38
N VAL A 259 39.23 -6.90 6.01
CA VAL A 259 40.26 -7.01 7.06
C VAL A 259 41.65 -6.70 6.50
N ALA A 260 42.01 -7.23 5.32
CA ALA A 260 43.30 -6.95 4.71
C ALA A 260 43.43 -5.49 4.26
N LYS A 261 42.37 -4.90 3.72
CA LYS A 261 42.34 -3.47 3.34
C LYS A 261 42.51 -2.55 4.56
N LYS A 262 41.89 -2.91 5.70
CA LYS A 262 42.08 -2.19 6.97
C LYS A 262 43.53 -2.33 7.49
N ASN A 263 44.15 -3.50 7.31
CA ASN A 263 45.56 -3.72 7.67
C ASN A 263 46.53 -2.98 6.72
N GLU A 264 46.16 -2.78 5.46
CA GLU A 264 46.89 -1.95 4.48
C GLU A 264 46.82 -0.44 4.82
N GLU A 265 45.68 0.04 5.31
CA GLU A 265 45.43 1.44 5.70
C GLU A 265 46.06 1.84 7.05
N MET A 266 46.29 0.89 7.97
CA MET A 266 46.92 1.14 9.29
C MET A 266 48.45 1.29 9.25
N GLY A 267 49.06 1.19 8.07
CA GLY A 267 50.52 1.21 7.92
C GLY A 267 51.12 -0.15 8.24
N THR A 268 51.73 -0.74 7.22
CA THR A 268 52.46 -2.01 7.22
C THR A 268 53.16 -2.34 8.54
N ASP A 269 52.58 -3.25 9.32
CA ASP A 269 53.39 -4.17 10.12
C ASP A 269 53.57 -5.47 9.31
N MET A 270 54.54 -5.38 8.40
CA MET A 270 55.50 -6.45 8.15
C MET A 270 54.90 -7.76 7.59
N MET A 271 54.09 -7.71 6.53
CA MET A 271 53.65 -8.91 5.81
C MET A 271 54.83 -9.73 5.27
N PHE A 272 55.87 -9.04 4.78
CA PHE A 272 57.16 -9.63 4.44
C PHE A 272 57.79 -10.41 5.61
N VAL A 273 57.58 -9.99 6.87
CA VAL A 273 58.08 -10.70 8.07
C VAL A 273 57.15 -11.79 8.53
N LYS A 274 55.83 -11.57 8.48
CA LYS A 274 54.80 -12.57 8.80
C LYS A 274 54.93 -13.80 7.91
N VAL A 275 55.33 -13.63 6.64
CA VAL A 275 55.60 -14.72 5.69
C VAL A 275 57.02 -15.31 5.84
N GLY A 276 57.85 -14.79 6.76
CA GLY A 276 59.18 -15.34 7.08
C GLY A 276 60.35 -14.68 6.35
N TYR A 277 60.27 -13.39 6.06
CA TYR A 277 61.28 -12.60 5.32
C TYR A 277 61.58 -13.19 3.93
N GLY A 278 62.76 -12.89 3.39
CA GLY A 278 63.17 -13.33 2.05
C GLY A 278 63.37 -14.84 1.91
N GLU A 279 63.51 -15.59 3.02
CA GLU A 279 63.60 -17.06 3.03
C GLU A 279 62.21 -17.69 2.95
N GLY A 280 61.28 -17.28 3.83
CA GLY A 280 59.91 -17.78 3.81
C GLY A 280 59.14 -17.41 2.52
N LEU A 281 59.43 -16.25 1.93
CA LEU A 281 58.90 -15.88 0.62
C LEU A 281 59.48 -16.76 -0.52
N GLU A 282 60.75 -17.17 -0.44
CA GLU A 282 61.35 -18.09 -1.42
C GLU A 282 60.73 -19.49 -1.28
N ASP A 283 60.51 -19.96 -0.05
CA ASP A 283 59.85 -21.24 0.22
C ASP A 283 58.40 -21.26 -0.28
N PHE A 284 57.65 -20.18 -0.06
CA PHE A 284 56.31 -20.00 -0.60
C PHE A 284 56.30 -20.07 -2.12
N ILE A 285 57.15 -19.29 -2.79
CA ILE A 285 57.20 -19.23 -4.25
C ILE A 285 57.65 -20.58 -4.82
N LYS A 286 58.65 -21.24 -4.21
CA LYS A 286 59.10 -22.57 -4.64
C LYS A 286 57.96 -23.58 -4.59
N ARG A 287 57.24 -23.63 -3.47
CA ARG A 287 56.11 -24.54 -3.28
C ARG A 287 54.92 -24.23 -4.19
N LEU A 288 54.62 -22.95 -4.39
CA LEU A 288 53.59 -22.49 -5.33
C LEU A 288 53.90 -22.96 -6.76
N PHE A 289 55.15 -22.85 -7.20
CA PHE A 289 55.55 -23.31 -8.52
C PHE A 289 55.56 -24.84 -8.62
N ASP A 290 56.01 -25.55 -7.58
CA ASP A 290 55.97 -27.01 -7.54
C ASP A 290 54.54 -27.53 -7.66
N LEU A 291 53.58 -26.90 -6.97
CA LEU A 291 52.14 -27.20 -7.12
C LEU A 291 51.62 -26.85 -8.52
N SER A 292 52.01 -25.70 -9.06
CA SER A 292 51.53 -25.24 -10.37
C SER A 292 52.09 -26.04 -11.55
N LYS A 293 53.28 -26.66 -11.39
CA LYS A 293 53.88 -27.60 -12.36
C LYS A 293 53.11 -28.91 -12.48
N VAL A 294 52.63 -29.43 -11.36
CA VAL A 294 51.91 -30.72 -11.32
C VAL A 294 50.41 -30.55 -11.54
N ASP A 295 49.87 -29.34 -11.33
CA ASP A 295 48.48 -29.01 -11.59
C ASP A 295 48.19 -29.07 -13.10
N ARG A 296 47.41 -30.08 -13.52
CA ARG A 296 47.00 -30.28 -14.92
C ARG A 296 46.34 -29.05 -15.54
N ARG A 297 45.74 -28.16 -14.72
CA ARG A 297 45.05 -26.94 -15.14
C ARG A 297 46.03 -25.81 -15.47
N LEU A 298 47.19 -25.74 -14.79
CA LEU A 298 48.19 -24.67 -14.93
C LEU A 298 49.49 -25.10 -15.60
N LYS A 299 49.78 -26.41 -15.65
CA LYS A 299 51.06 -26.98 -16.12
C LYS A 299 51.54 -26.42 -17.46
N LYS A 300 50.63 -26.06 -18.38
CA LYS A 300 50.97 -25.47 -19.69
C LYS A 300 51.71 -24.13 -19.60
N PHE A 301 51.52 -23.37 -18.52
CA PHE A 301 52.14 -22.07 -18.30
C PHE A 301 53.48 -22.14 -17.53
N PHE A 302 53.81 -23.30 -16.95
CA PHE A 302 54.97 -23.50 -16.05
C PHE A 302 55.93 -24.60 -16.56
N GLN A 303 56.12 -24.73 -17.87
CA GLN A 303 56.97 -25.77 -18.50
C GLN A 303 58.46 -25.34 -18.59
N GLY A 304 59.39 -26.21 -18.18
CA GLY A 304 60.87 -26.05 -18.25
C GLY A 304 61.62 -26.87 -17.18
N GLU A 305 62.84 -27.36 -17.46
CA GLU A 305 63.69 -28.11 -16.50
C GLU A 305 64.66 -27.18 -15.74
N GLU A 306 64.93 -27.47 -14.46
CA GLU A 306 65.90 -26.75 -13.62
C GLU A 306 67.33 -27.21 -13.96
N PRO A 307 68.30 -26.31 -14.22
CA PRO A 307 69.69 -26.72 -14.34
C PRO A 307 70.28 -27.07 -12.95
N PRO A 308 71.17 -28.07 -12.86
CA PRO A 308 71.86 -28.40 -11.63
C PRO A 308 72.80 -27.24 -11.22
N VAL A 309 72.79 -26.91 -9.93
CA VAL A 309 73.44 -25.74 -9.34
C VAL A 309 74.97 -25.88 -9.38
N ALA A 310 75.68 -24.97 -10.08
CA ALA A 310 77.11 -24.74 -9.92
C ALA A 310 77.56 -23.37 -10.49
N TRP A 311 78.16 -22.56 -9.62
CA TRP A 311 79.06 -21.40 -9.78
C TRP A 311 79.39 -20.78 -11.18
N TYR A 312 79.34 -19.44 -11.22
CA TYR A 312 80.04 -18.44 -12.07
C TYR A 312 80.20 -18.62 -13.61
N ASP A 313 79.83 -17.54 -14.31
CA ASP A 313 80.17 -17.11 -15.69
C ASP A 313 79.58 -17.78 -16.95
N PHE A 314 79.01 -16.89 -17.79
CA PHE A 314 78.85 -16.94 -19.25
C PHE A 314 78.40 -18.27 -19.90
N VAL A 315 77.08 -18.47 -20.04
CA VAL A 315 76.51 -19.27 -21.14
C VAL A 315 75.17 -18.70 -21.60
N ASP A 316 75.09 -18.41 -22.90
CA ASP A 316 73.90 -18.01 -23.66
C ASP A 316 72.94 -19.21 -23.78
N CYS A 317 71.83 -19.24 -23.02
CA CYS A 317 70.88 -20.34 -23.03
C CYS A 317 69.41 -19.86 -23.09
N LYS A 318 68.96 -19.49 -24.30
CA LYS A 318 67.63 -18.92 -24.60
C LYS A 318 66.38 -19.77 -24.21
N GLN A 319 66.52 -20.97 -23.62
CA GLN A 319 65.36 -21.78 -23.19
C GLN A 319 65.46 -22.36 -21.76
N ALA A 320 66.63 -22.37 -21.11
CA ALA A 320 66.76 -22.78 -19.71
C ALA A 320 66.48 -21.63 -18.71
N GLU A 321 66.24 -20.43 -19.23
CA GLU A 321 66.14 -19.20 -18.44
C GLU A 321 64.71 -18.83 -18.00
N THR A 322 63.66 -19.31 -18.67
CA THR A 322 62.29 -18.76 -18.50
C THR A 322 61.71 -19.03 -17.10
N TYR A 323 61.88 -20.24 -16.57
CA TYR A 323 61.35 -20.62 -15.25
C TYR A 323 62.01 -19.85 -14.11
N THR A 324 63.34 -19.81 -14.10
CA THR A 324 64.13 -19.07 -13.12
C THR A 324 63.87 -17.58 -13.21
N ARG A 325 63.66 -17.03 -14.41
CA ARG A 325 63.29 -15.62 -14.62
C ARG A 325 61.89 -15.29 -14.11
N ILE A 326 60.88 -16.12 -14.36
CA ILE A 326 59.52 -15.91 -13.84
C ILE A 326 59.50 -16.03 -12.31
N ARG A 327 60.19 -17.03 -11.74
CA ARG A 327 60.31 -17.20 -10.28
C ARG A 327 60.99 -16.00 -9.62
N THR A 328 62.09 -15.53 -10.21
CA THR A 328 62.85 -14.36 -9.72
C THR A 328 62.06 -13.07 -9.87
N ALA A 329 61.33 -12.90 -10.97
CA ALA A 329 60.47 -11.74 -11.20
C ALA A 329 59.28 -11.71 -10.25
N LEU A 330 58.60 -12.84 -10.03
CA LEU A 330 57.51 -12.92 -9.06
C LEU A 330 58.01 -12.66 -7.64
N ARG A 331 59.20 -13.18 -7.28
CA ARG A 331 59.81 -12.88 -5.98
C ARG A 331 60.07 -11.40 -5.79
N ALA A 332 60.65 -10.73 -6.79
CA ALA A 332 60.89 -9.29 -6.72
C ALA A 332 59.57 -8.51 -6.58
N TYR A 333 58.53 -8.90 -7.35
CA TYR A 333 57.21 -8.27 -7.29
C TYR A 333 56.55 -8.44 -5.93
N LEU A 334 56.53 -9.66 -5.38
CA LEU A 334 55.95 -9.92 -4.05
C LEU A 334 56.79 -9.35 -2.91
N THR A 335 58.11 -9.24 -3.09
CA THR A 335 58.98 -8.56 -2.10
C THR A 335 58.57 -7.10 -1.97
N GLU A 336 58.40 -6.37 -3.08
CA GLU A 336 57.91 -4.98 -3.03
C GLU A 336 56.49 -4.92 -2.44
N ARG A 337 55.56 -5.74 -2.97
CA ARG A 337 54.15 -5.71 -2.58
C ARG A 337 53.90 -6.07 -1.11
N PHE A 338 54.73 -6.92 -0.51
CA PHE A 338 54.62 -7.28 0.91
C PHE A 338 55.41 -6.33 1.84
N GLY A 339 55.99 -5.24 1.30
CA GLY A 339 56.72 -4.22 2.07
C GLY A 339 58.18 -4.55 2.35
N GLY A 340 58.80 -5.42 1.54
CA GLY A 340 60.21 -5.78 1.63
C GLY A 340 61.16 -4.73 1.03
N PRO A 341 62.49 -4.86 1.28
CA PRO A 341 63.47 -3.80 1.00
C PRO A 341 63.86 -3.64 -0.48
N LYS A 342 63.29 -4.43 -1.39
CA LYS A 342 63.66 -4.44 -2.81
C LYS A 342 62.47 -3.99 -3.66
N GLU A 343 62.69 -2.96 -4.48
CA GLU A 343 61.76 -2.49 -5.50
C GLU A 343 61.79 -3.39 -6.74
N TYR A 344 60.61 -3.65 -7.31
CA TYR A 344 60.38 -4.34 -8.55
C TYR A 344 60.64 -3.42 -9.74
N LYS A 345 61.75 -3.68 -10.45
CA LYS A 345 62.14 -2.94 -11.67
C LYS A 345 61.74 -3.65 -12.96
N GLY A 346 60.78 -4.56 -12.89
CA GLY A 346 60.33 -5.37 -14.03
C GLY A 346 59.28 -4.66 -14.90
N ARG A 347 58.84 -5.34 -15.96
CA ARG A 347 57.77 -4.88 -16.83
C ARG A 347 56.41 -4.94 -16.11
N GLU A 348 55.45 -4.13 -16.53
CA GLU A 348 54.12 -4.14 -15.92
C GLU A 348 53.40 -5.49 -16.12
N LEU A 349 52.56 -5.88 -15.16
CA LEU A 349 51.84 -7.15 -15.19
C LEU A 349 50.98 -7.30 -16.46
N GLU A 350 50.37 -6.22 -16.95
CA GLU A 350 49.58 -6.23 -18.19
C GLU A 350 50.44 -6.62 -19.39
N GLU A 351 51.60 -5.99 -19.54
CA GLU A 351 52.52 -6.25 -20.65
C GLU A 351 53.06 -7.68 -20.61
N ILE A 352 53.37 -8.19 -19.41
CA ILE A 352 53.88 -9.56 -19.23
C ILE A 352 52.85 -10.61 -19.62
N HIS A 353 51.58 -10.40 -19.26
CA HIS A 353 50.53 -11.40 -19.45
C HIS A 353 49.75 -11.24 -20.77
N ARG A 354 50.07 -10.21 -21.56
CA ARG A 354 49.40 -9.91 -22.82
C ARG A 354 49.57 -11.05 -23.82
N GLY A 355 48.46 -11.52 -24.38
CA GLY A 355 48.46 -12.58 -25.38
C GLY A 355 48.65 -14.00 -24.83
N LEU A 356 48.71 -14.20 -23.51
CA LEU A 356 48.81 -15.52 -22.90
C LEU A 356 47.48 -16.28 -22.82
N GLY A 357 46.36 -15.62 -23.13
CA GLY A 357 45.02 -16.23 -23.10
C GLY A 357 44.59 -16.67 -21.69
N LEU A 358 44.98 -15.90 -20.67
CA LEU A 358 44.54 -16.12 -19.29
C LEU A 358 43.11 -15.61 -19.10
N ASP A 359 42.30 -16.39 -18.38
CA ASP A 359 40.93 -16.09 -17.99
C ASP A 359 40.77 -16.30 -16.47
N ASP A 360 39.58 -16.04 -15.91
CA ASP A 360 39.34 -16.20 -14.46
C ASP A 360 39.68 -17.60 -13.97
N PHE A 361 39.37 -18.63 -14.76
CA PHE A 361 39.62 -20.01 -14.40
C PHE A 361 41.09 -20.26 -14.08
N TYR A 362 42.01 -19.78 -14.94
CA TYR A 362 43.45 -19.94 -14.70
C TYR A 362 43.94 -19.12 -13.50
N PHE A 363 43.38 -17.93 -13.28
CA PHE A 363 43.76 -17.08 -12.15
C PHE A 363 43.28 -17.66 -10.81
N ASP A 364 42.05 -18.17 -10.75
CA ASP A 364 41.51 -18.83 -9.55
C ASP A 364 42.28 -20.11 -9.24
N CYS A 365 42.63 -20.91 -10.25
CA CYS A 365 43.48 -22.09 -10.05
C CYS A 365 44.85 -21.72 -9.45
N PHE A 366 45.40 -20.57 -9.84
CA PHE A 366 46.67 -20.07 -9.32
C PHE A 366 46.54 -19.65 -7.86
N LEU A 367 45.50 -18.90 -7.49
CA LEU A 367 45.23 -18.52 -6.09
C LEU A 367 45.00 -19.75 -5.20
N MET A 368 44.26 -20.75 -5.69
CA MET A 368 44.08 -22.02 -4.95
C MET A 368 45.40 -22.77 -4.71
N ASN A 369 46.38 -22.65 -5.61
CA ASN A 369 47.70 -23.24 -5.41
C ASN A 369 48.58 -22.39 -4.49
N ALA A 370 48.39 -21.07 -4.47
CA ALA A 370 49.02 -20.17 -3.50
C ALA A 370 48.54 -20.45 -2.07
N GLU A 371 47.23 -20.60 -1.88
CA GLU A 371 46.62 -20.99 -0.61
C GLU A 371 47.20 -22.31 -0.09
N LYS A 372 47.20 -23.37 -0.93
CA LYS A 372 47.81 -24.66 -0.58
C LYS A 372 49.31 -24.59 -0.29
N ALA A 373 50.04 -23.73 -1.00
CA ALA A 373 51.47 -23.54 -0.76
C ALA A 373 51.69 -22.97 0.65
N LEU A 374 50.91 -21.97 1.05
CA LEU A 374 51.03 -21.32 2.35
C LEU A 374 50.58 -22.24 3.50
N HIS A 375 49.45 -22.96 3.37
CA HIS A 375 49.06 -23.97 4.36
C HIS A 375 50.13 -25.05 4.53
N GLY A 376 50.73 -25.48 3.41
CA GLY A 376 51.79 -26.48 3.42
C GLY A 376 53.06 -26.04 4.15
N LEU A 377 53.25 -24.73 4.33
CA LEU A 377 54.35 -24.12 5.08
C LEU A 377 53.96 -23.80 6.53
N GLY A 378 52.72 -24.07 6.94
CA GLY A 378 52.25 -23.81 8.31
C GLY A 378 52.03 -22.32 8.61
N VAL A 379 51.78 -21.51 7.58
CA VAL A 379 51.43 -20.10 7.74
C VAL A 379 50.04 -19.97 8.36
N ASP A 380 49.86 -19.01 9.26
CA ASP A 380 48.58 -18.75 9.94
C ASP A 380 47.47 -18.31 8.95
N GLU A 381 46.23 -18.75 9.18
CA GLU A 381 45.06 -18.47 8.31
C GLU A 381 44.87 -16.97 8.04
N ASP A 382 45.13 -16.12 9.03
CA ASP A 382 45.00 -14.67 8.88
C ASP A 382 46.05 -14.12 7.89
N ILE A 383 47.27 -14.68 7.90
CA ILE A 383 48.35 -14.30 7.00
C ILE A 383 48.08 -14.85 5.59
N ILE A 384 47.55 -16.07 5.49
CA ILE A 384 47.15 -16.68 4.21
C ILE A 384 46.10 -15.81 3.52
N ALA A 385 45.09 -15.40 4.28
CA ALA A 385 44.05 -14.50 3.81
C ALA A 385 44.62 -13.20 3.23
N GLU A 386 45.48 -12.50 3.99
CA GLU A 386 46.10 -11.25 3.57
C GLU A 386 46.90 -11.43 2.25
N VAL A 387 47.68 -12.53 2.14
CA VAL A 387 48.49 -12.82 0.93
C VAL A 387 47.59 -13.07 -0.28
N LEU A 388 46.52 -13.86 -0.15
CA LEU A 388 45.61 -14.14 -1.25
C LEU A 388 44.91 -12.89 -1.77
N ILE A 389 44.55 -11.96 -0.88
CA ILE A 389 43.91 -10.69 -1.26
C ILE A 389 44.88 -9.78 -2.01
N THR A 390 46.12 -9.72 -1.56
CA THR A 390 47.17 -8.95 -2.25
C THR A 390 47.39 -9.48 -3.67
N LEU A 391 47.33 -10.80 -3.85
CA LEU A 391 47.37 -11.43 -5.17
C LEU A 391 46.09 -11.15 -5.97
N GLU A 392 44.91 -11.18 -5.35
CA GLU A 392 43.62 -10.90 -5.98
C GLU A 392 43.55 -9.50 -6.61
N PHE A 393 44.15 -8.48 -5.96
CA PHE A 393 44.23 -7.13 -6.53
C PHE A 393 45.01 -7.06 -7.86
N ALA A 394 45.86 -8.05 -8.15
CA ALA A 394 46.58 -8.12 -9.42
C ALA A 394 45.73 -8.72 -10.56
N ARG A 395 44.53 -9.26 -10.28
CA ARG A 395 43.67 -9.93 -11.28
C ARG A 395 43.42 -9.07 -12.52
N PRO A 396 43.02 -7.79 -12.44
CA PRO A 396 42.71 -6.99 -13.64
C PRO A 396 43.93 -6.85 -14.55
N ASN A 397 45.10 -6.61 -13.95
CA ASN A 397 46.34 -6.44 -14.70
C ASN A 397 46.83 -7.77 -15.32
N VAL A 398 46.72 -8.89 -14.60
CA VAL A 398 47.11 -10.21 -15.11
C VAL A 398 46.18 -10.69 -16.23
N LEU A 399 44.88 -10.47 -16.09
CA LEU A 399 43.88 -10.84 -17.10
C LEU A 399 43.83 -9.87 -18.29
N ASN A 400 44.68 -8.83 -18.31
CA ASN A 400 44.64 -7.75 -19.29
C ASN A 400 43.23 -7.15 -19.45
N ARG A 401 42.49 -7.10 -18.34
CA ARG A 401 41.25 -6.34 -18.25
C ARG A 401 41.69 -4.89 -18.10
N LYS A 402 41.46 -4.07 -19.13
CA LYS A 402 41.55 -2.62 -18.93
C LYS A 402 40.73 -2.32 -17.68
N ARG A 403 41.30 -1.55 -16.76
CA ARG A 403 40.55 -0.98 -15.65
C ARG A 403 39.51 -0.09 -16.32
N ASP A 404 38.34 -0.65 -16.59
CA ASP A 404 37.37 -0.03 -17.46
C ASP A 404 36.73 1.14 -16.70
N GLN A 405 37.38 2.29 -16.79
CA GLN A 405 36.69 3.58 -16.72
C GLN A 405 35.80 3.80 -17.96
N LEU A 406 35.74 2.84 -18.90
CA LEU A 406 34.99 2.93 -20.16
C LEU A 406 33.96 1.80 -20.39
N SER A 407 33.78 0.83 -19.48
CA SER A 407 32.74 -0.22 -19.63
C SER A 407 31.62 -0.18 -18.59
N GLN A 408 31.59 0.84 -17.71
CA GLN A 408 30.39 1.10 -16.90
C GLN A 408 29.30 1.86 -17.66
N PHE A 409 29.60 2.43 -18.83
CA PHE A 409 28.60 3.14 -19.61
C PHE A 409 28.13 2.24 -20.75
N LYS A 410 26.96 1.63 -20.54
CA LYS A 410 26.22 0.96 -21.59
C LYS A 410 25.79 2.02 -22.60
N LEU A 411 26.65 2.25 -23.60
CA LEU A 411 26.34 3.14 -24.72
C LEU A 411 25.27 2.46 -25.55
N VAL A 412 24.09 3.06 -25.59
CA VAL A 412 23.00 2.65 -26.48
C VAL A 412 22.90 3.72 -27.55
N ASP A 413 23.13 3.33 -28.80
CA ASP A 413 23.18 4.23 -29.95
C ASP A 413 24.19 5.39 -29.83
N GLY A 414 25.28 5.18 -29.08
CA GLY A 414 26.34 6.17 -28.87
C GLY A 414 26.05 7.20 -27.77
N ALA A 415 24.90 7.11 -27.09
CA ALA A 415 24.53 7.96 -25.97
C ALA A 415 24.81 7.29 -24.61
N THR A 416 25.27 8.07 -23.64
CA THR A 416 25.47 7.65 -22.25
C THR A 416 24.12 7.51 -21.51
N ILE A 417 24.12 6.84 -20.35
CA ILE A 417 22.91 6.74 -19.52
C ILE A 417 22.47 8.13 -19.05
N PHE A 418 23.42 9.00 -18.73
CA PHE A 418 23.19 10.41 -18.37
C PHE A 418 22.43 11.17 -19.48
N GLU A 419 22.89 11.05 -20.73
CA GLU A 419 22.23 11.69 -21.89
C GLU A 419 20.83 11.13 -22.13
N ARG A 420 20.64 9.82 -21.95
CA ARG A 420 19.35 9.13 -22.14
C ARG A 420 18.32 9.46 -21.03
N ILE A 421 18.78 9.80 -19.82
CA ILE A 421 17.90 10.31 -18.75
C ILE A 421 17.46 11.75 -19.03
N GLY A 422 18.21 12.49 -19.86
CA GLY A 422 17.94 13.89 -20.20
C GLY A 422 18.86 14.89 -19.49
N GLY A 423 20.01 14.44 -18.99
CA GLY A 423 21.04 15.29 -18.38
C GLY A 423 20.66 15.83 -16.99
N ASP A 424 21.31 16.92 -16.59
CA ASP A 424 21.25 17.47 -15.22
C ASP A 424 19.83 17.81 -14.77
N MET A 425 19.02 18.43 -15.64
CA MET A 425 17.66 18.86 -15.29
C MET A 425 16.75 17.70 -14.85
N ASN A 426 16.79 16.59 -15.60
CA ASN A 426 15.96 15.43 -15.27
C ASN A 426 16.53 14.65 -14.09
N LEU A 427 17.85 14.62 -13.94
CA LEU A 427 18.50 13.98 -12.81
C LEU A 427 18.20 14.72 -11.49
N GLU A 428 18.26 16.06 -11.49
CA GLU A 428 17.86 16.89 -10.36
C GLU A 428 16.40 16.65 -9.98
N ALA A 429 15.50 16.60 -10.97
CA ALA A 429 14.09 16.35 -10.72
C ALA A 429 13.81 14.94 -10.16
N VAL A 430 14.57 13.93 -10.61
CA VAL A 430 14.54 12.57 -10.04
C VAL A 430 15.03 12.58 -8.59
N VAL A 431 16.12 13.29 -8.28
CA VAL A 431 16.64 13.40 -6.91
C VAL A 431 15.67 14.15 -6.00
N GLU A 432 15.05 15.24 -6.46
CA GLU A 432 14.03 15.99 -5.71
C GLU A 432 12.79 15.15 -5.41
N THR A 433 12.28 14.43 -6.41
CA THR A 433 11.12 13.56 -6.25
C THR A 433 11.42 12.38 -5.33
N MET A 434 12.62 11.79 -5.45
CA MET A 434 13.08 10.71 -4.57
C MET A 434 13.21 11.21 -3.13
N TYR A 435 13.79 12.39 -2.90
CA TYR A 435 13.95 12.97 -1.56
C TYR A 435 12.59 13.23 -0.89
N SER A 436 11.65 13.78 -1.66
CA SER A 436 10.28 14.04 -1.21
C SER A 436 9.55 12.76 -0.82
N GLY A 437 9.77 11.67 -1.57
CA GLY A 437 9.30 10.33 -1.22
C GLY A 437 9.97 9.77 0.03
N ALA A 438 11.29 9.89 0.12
CA ALA A 438 12.07 9.38 1.24
C ALA A 438 11.67 10.03 2.57
N LEU A 439 11.28 11.31 2.59
CA LEU A 439 10.75 11.98 3.78
C LEU A 439 9.39 11.46 4.27
N LEU A 440 8.64 10.78 3.39
CA LEU A 440 7.35 10.15 3.72
C LEU A 440 7.47 8.63 3.88
N ASP A 441 8.59 8.03 3.46
CA ASP A 441 8.85 6.60 3.61
C ASP A 441 9.44 6.30 5.00
N PRO A 442 8.67 5.66 5.90
CA PRO A 442 9.13 5.40 7.27
C PRO A 442 10.37 4.51 7.33
N ARG A 443 10.68 3.75 6.28
CA ARG A 443 11.85 2.84 6.23
C ARG A 443 13.18 3.59 6.09
N ILE A 444 13.16 4.80 5.53
CA ILE A 444 14.37 5.57 5.21
C ILE A 444 14.33 7.03 5.65
N LYS A 445 13.16 7.57 6.02
CA LYS A 445 12.97 8.98 6.41
C LYS A 445 14.04 9.52 7.35
N PHE A 446 14.47 8.72 8.32
CA PHE A 446 15.47 9.12 9.31
C PHE A 446 16.82 9.55 8.69
N PHE A 447 17.21 8.99 7.54
CA PHE A 447 18.43 9.38 6.84
C PHE A 447 18.29 10.71 6.08
N PHE A 448 17.05 11.17 5.87
CA PHE A 448 16.69 12.34 5.07
C PHE A 448 16.06 13.48 5.90
N ASP A 449 15.68 13.24 7.16
CA ASP A 449 15.13 14.26 8.07
C ASP A 449 16.25 15.13 8.66
N LEU A 450 16.72 16.11 7.87
CA LEU A 450 17.86 16.97 8.19
C LEU A 450 17.49 18.46 8.06
N PRO A 451 18.26 19.38 8.69
CA PRO A 451 18.09 20.82 8.49
C PRO A 451 18.16 21.20 7.00
N LYS A 452 17.33 22.15 6.56
CA LYS A 452 17.15 22.50 5.13
C LYS A 452 18.47 22.78 4.40
N ASP A 453 19.39 23.47 5.04
CA ASP A 453 20.74 23.78 4.53
C ASP A 453 21.60 22.53 4.28
N ARG A 454 21.44 21.49 5.10
CA ARG A 454 22.12 20.19 4.92
C ARG A 454 21.45 19.35 3.83
N VAL A 455 20.12 19.43 3.71
CA VAL A 455 19.35 18.75 2.67
C VAL A 455 19.81 19.19 1.29
N GLU A 456 19.90 20.50 1.03
CA GLU A 456 20.32 21.04 -0.26
C GLU A 456 21.75 20.62 -0.63
N GLN A 457 22.67 20.64 0.32
CA GLN A 457 24.05 20.15 0.10
C GLN A 457 24.10 18.66 -0.25
N ILE A 458 23.23 17.84 0.34
CA ILE A 458 23.18 16.40 0.06
C ILE A 458 22.61 16.16 -1.33
N LYS A 459 21.55 16.85 -1.72
CA LYS A 459 20.96 16.76 -3.06
C LYS A 459 21.99 17.14 -4.15
N GLU A 460 22.70 18.25 -3.98
CA GLU A 460 23.74 18.69 -4.92
C GLU A 460 24.86 17.64 -5.08
N ARG A 461 25.35 17.09 -3.95
CA ARG A 461 26.35 16.01 -3.97
C ARG A 461 25.82 14.73 -4.59
N MET A 462 24.56 14.41 -4.37
CA MET A 462 23.91 13.23 -4.94
C MET A 462 23.74 13.38 -6.45
N CYS A 463 23.31 14.54 -6.96
CA CYS A 463 23.26 14.84 -8.39
C CYS A 463 24.65 14.73 -9.03
N THR A 464 25.68 15.29 -8.39
CA THR A 464 27.08 15.21 -8.86
C THR A 464 27.55 13.76 -8.96
N PHE A 465 27.31 12.97 -7.90
CA PHE A 465 27.68 11.56 -7.88
C PHE A 465 26.92 10.74 -8.93
N LEU A 466 25.60 10.94 -9.04
CA LEU A 466 24.75 10.23 -9.99
C LEU A 466 25.12 10.58 -11.45
N SER A 467 25.50 11.82 -11.73
CA SER A 467 25.99 12.25 -13.04
C SER A 467 27.27 11.51 -13.45
N MET A 468 28.21 11.36 -12.51
CA MET A 468 29.44 10.59 -12.76
C MET A 468 29.13 9.12 -13.07
N ILE A 469 28.35 8.43 -12.23
CA ILE A 469 28.09 6.98 -12.43
C ILE A 469 27.20 6.68 -13.63
N THR A 470 26.57 7.69 -14.23
CA THR A 470 25.75 7.57 -15.45
C THR A 470 26.47 8.02 -16.72
N GLY A 471 27.67 8.60 -16.62
CA GLY A 471 28.57 8.84 -17.75
C GLY A 471 28.75 10.30 -18.17
N ALA A 472 28.49 11.26 -17.27
CA ALA A 472 28.75 12.67 -17.55
C ALA A 472 30.28 12.92 -17.78
N PRO A 473 30.66 13.59 -18.88
CA PRO A 473 32.05 13.64 -19.36
C PRO A 473 33.03 14.48 -18.53
N GLU A 474 32.55 15.34 -17.62
CA GLU A 474 33.40 16.28 -16.85
C GLU A 474 33.26 16.17 -15.33
N VAL A 475 32.55 15.14 -14.83
CA VAL A 475 32.29 14.99 -13.39
C VAL A 475 33.19 13.91 -12.79
N HIS A 476 34.04 14.30 -11.85
CA HIS A 476 34.90 13.38 -11.10
C HIS A 476 34.53 13.39 -9.62
N PHE A 477 34.03 12.26 -9.12
CA PHE A 477 33.72 12.06 -7.71
C PHE A 477 34.67 11.02 -7.11
N ASP A 478 35.25 11.30 -5.94
CA ASP A 478 36.10 10.31 -5.27
C ASP A 478 35.23 9.21 -4.62
N VAL A 479 35.11 8.08 -5.32
CA VAL A 479 34.40 6.90 -4.84
C VAL A 479 34.98 6.38 -3.52
N LYS A 480 36.26 6.64 -3.21
CA LYS A 480 36.87 6.26 -1.92
C LYS A 480 36.26 7.06 -0.77
N ALA A 481 35.89 8.32 -0.98
CA ALA A 481 35.23 9.15 0.02
C ALA A 481 33.81 8.67 0.34
N LEU A 482 33.11 8.06 -0.63
CA LEU A 482 31.74 7.55 -0.44
C LEU A 482 31.65 6.52 0.69
N LYS A 483 32.64 5.63 0.77
CA LYS A 483 32.72 4.60 1.81
C LYS A 483 32.89 5.20 3.20
N GLU A 484 33.81 6.14 3.36
CA GLU A 484 34.08 6.75 4.67
C GLU A 484 32.95 7.67 5.15
N MET A 485 32.25 8.33 4.22
CA MET A 485 31.06 9.14 4.57
C MET A 485 29.92 8.29 5.12
N HIS A 486 29.69 7.10 4.57
CA HIS A 486 28.62 6.20 5.01
C HIS A 486 29.06 5.24 6.12
N ARG A 487 30.34 5.23 6.49
CA ARG A 487 30.91 4.30 7.48
C ARG A 487 30.20 4.36 8.83
N GLY A 488 29.93 5.57 9.32
CA GLY A 488 29.23 5.82 10.59
C GLY A 488 27.70 5.81 10.49
N ILE A 489 27.14 5.55 9.30
CA ILE A 489 25.70 5.56 9.04
C ILE A 489 25.22 4.10 8.94
N ASN A 490 24.18 3.72 9.70
CA ASN A 490 23.64 2.35 9.75
C ASN A 490 22.74 2.03 8.53
N ILE A 491 23.27 2.23 7.32
CA ILE A 491 22.54 1.87 6.10
C ILE A 491 22.71 0.36 5.86
N THR A 492 21.59 -0.36 5.97
CA THR A 492 21.51 -1.80 5.70
C THR A 492 21.07 -2.03 4.26
N ASP A 493 21.12 -3.28 3.77
CA ASP A 493 20.55 -3.61 2.46
C ASP A 493 19.05 -3.31 2.38
N TYR A 494 18.34 -3.48 3.50
CA TYR A 494 16.92 -3.13 3.59
C TYR A 494 16.70 -1.62 3.36
N HIS A 495 17.50 -0.78 4.02
CA HIS A 495 17.44 0.68 3.82
C HIS A 495 17.83 1.06 2.38
N PHE A 496 18.82 0.38 1.80
CA PHE A 496 19.24 0.61 0.42
C PHE A 496 18.17 0.17 -0.59
N ASP A 497 17.49 -0.95 -0.36
CA ASP A 497 16.41 -1.43 -1.23
C ASP A 497 15.21 -0.49 -1.19
N ALA A 498 14.83 0.03 -0.01
CA ALA A 498 13.79 1.05 0.12
C ALA A 498 14.15 2.37 -0.61
N LEU A 499 15.43 2.77 -0.59
CA LEU A 499 15.92 3.90 -1.37
C LEU A 499 15.84 3.62 -2.89
N MET A 500 16.19 2.41 -3.33
CA MET A 500 16.08 1.99 -4.74
C MET A 500 14.62 1.97 -5.21
N GLU A 501 13.69 1.58 -4.37
CA GLU A 501 12.25 1.67 -4.65
C GLU A 501 11.80 3.12 -4.83
N ASN A 502 12.20 4.02 -3.93
CA ASN A 502 11.92 5.45 -4.05
C ASN A 502 12.52 6.04 -5.32
N MET A 503 13.75 5.66 -5.68
CA MET A 503 14.42 6.09 -6.89
C MET A 503 13.71 5.58 -8.16
N LYS A 504 13.27 4.32 -8.16
CA LYS A 504 12.51 3.71 -9.26
C LYS A 504 11.20 4.44 -9.51
N VAL A 505 10.44 4.73 -8.46
CA VAL A 505 9.16 5.46 -8.56
C VAL A 505 9.39 6.90 -9.00
N ALA A 506 10.44 7.57 -8.52
CA ALA A 506 10.81 8.90 -8.97
C ALA A 506 11.09 8.92 -10.49
N CYS A 507 11.84 7.94 -11.00
CA CYS A 507 12.06 7.79 -12.45
C CYS A 507 10.76 7.56 -13.24
N GLU A 508 9.76 6.88 -12.65
CA GLU A 508 8.45 6.65 -13.28
C GLU A 508 7.58 7.91 -13.30
N LEU A 509 7.61 8.70 -12.22
CA LEU A 509 6.88 9.98 -12.14
C LEU A 509 7.48 11.05 -13.07
N MET A 510 8.80 10.99 -13.30
CA MET A 510 9.51 11.86 -14.24
C MET A 510 9.48 11.34 -15.69
N GLU A 511 8.71 10.28 -15.96
CA GLU A 511 8.53 9.70 -17.31
C GLU A 511 9.84 9.31 -18.01
N ILE A 512 10.86 8.87 -17.26
CA ILE A 512 12.13 8.40 -17.81
C ILE A 512 11.92 7.14 -18.66
N GLU A 513 12.58 7.09 -19.82
CA GLU A 513 12.48 5.99 -20.77
C GLU A 513 12.79 4.63 -20.12
N LYS A 514 12.00 3.59 -20.44
CA LYS A 514 12.06 2.29 -19.73
C LYS A 514 13.46 1.65 -19.77
N THR A 515 14.18 1.78 -20.89
CA THR A 515 15.53 1.20 -21.01
C THR A 515 16.54 2.02 -20.20
N ALA A 516 16.49 3.35 -20.28
CA ALA A 516 17.35 4.25 -19.53
C ALA A 516 17.17 4.09 -18.01
N LYS A 517 15.91 3.91 -17.55
CA LYS A 517 15.60 3.62 -16.14
C LYS A 517 16.24 2.33 -15.64
N VAL A 518 16.16 1.24 -16.42
CA VAL A 518 16.75 -0.04 -16.03
C VAL A 518 18.27 0.09 -15.91
N ASP A 519 18.91 0.69 -16.91
CA ASP A 519 20.36 0.89 -16.92
C ASP A 519 20.81 1.86 -15.79
N PHE A 520 20.02 2.89 -15.48
CA PHE A 520 20.24 3.80 -14.37
C PHE A 520 20.22 3.09 -13.00
N LEU A 521 19.15 2.33 -12.73
CA LEU A 521 19.00 1.61 -11.47
C LEU A 521 20.07 0.51 -11.32
N GLU A 522 20.49 -0.11 -12.42
CA GLU A 522 21.61 -1.06 -12.45
C GLU A 522 22.92 -0.36 -12.03
N CYS A 523 23.20 0.84 -12.56
CA CYS A 523 24.38 1.63 -12.15
C CYS A 523 24.36 2.01 -10.67
N VAL A 524 23.21 2.44 -10.15
CA VAL A 524 23.07 2.77 -8.71
C VAL A 524 23.21 1.52 -7.84
N SER A 525 22.74 0.36 -8.28
CA SER A 525 22.87 -0.91 -7.54
C SER A 525 24.34 -1.31 -7.32
N HIS A 526 25.25 -0.98 -8.24
CA HIS A 526 26.68 -1.32 -8.10
C HIS A 526 27.38 -0.64 -6.92
N VAL A 527 26.84 0.47 -6.39
CA VAL A 527 27.41 1.12 -5.19
C VAL A 527 26.85 0.60 -3.88
N ARG A 528 25.92 -0.37 -3.92
CA ARG A 528 25.33 -1.03 -2.74
C ARG A 528 26.42 -1.48 -1.77
N GLY A 529 27.38 -2.28 -2.24
CA GLY A 529 28.45 -2.82 -1.40
C GLY A 529 29.36 -1.74 -0.79
N ILE A 530 29.45 -0.56 -1.39
CA ILE A 530 30.23 0.57 -0.87
C ILE A 530 29.47 1.28 0.26
N ILE A 531 28.16 1.49 0.07
CA ILE A 531 27.30 2.20 1.03
C ILE A 531 26.97 1.32 2.24
N THR A 532 26.71 0.03 2.05
CA THR A 532 26.35 -0.90 3.14
C THR A 532 27.56 -1.52 3.84
N ALA A 533 28.79 -1.35 3.30
CA ALA A 533 30.03 -1.85 3.92
C ALA A 533 30.21 -1.33 5.35
N GLY A 534 29.90 -0.05 5.61
CA GLY A 534 30.05 0.56 6.93
C GLY A 534 29.28 -0.17 8.02
N CYS A 535 28.00 -0.45 7.76
CA CYS A 535 27.15 -1.23 8.67
C CYS A 535 27.60 -2.69 8.78
N THR A 536 28.00 -3.30 7.66
CA THR A 536 28.40 -4.72 7.62
C THR A 536 29.67 -4.98 8.44
N VAL A 537 30.68 -4.11 8.30
CA VAL A 537 31.94 -4.20 9.05
C VAL A 537 31.72 -3.98 10.54
N ARG A 538 30.92 -2.98 10.92
CA ARG A 538 30.66 -2.69 12.33
C ARG A 538 29.84 -3.79 13.00
N LEU A 539 28.90 -4.41 12.28
CA LEU A 539 28.18 -5.59 12.75
C LEU A 539 29.12 -6.78 13.00
N GLU A 540 30.03 -7.06 12.08
CA GLU A 540 30.99 -8.16 12.23
C GLU A 540 31.97 -7.91 13.39
N LEU A 541 32.45 -6.66 13.54
CA LEU A 541 33.25 -6.24 14.69
C LEU A 541 32.48 -6.40 16.00
N ALA A 542 31.20 -6.01 16.04
CA ALA A 542 30.34 -6.19 17.21
C ALA A 542 30.17 -7.68 17.55
N LYS A 543 29.91 -8.55 16.56
CA LYS A 543 29.82 -10.00 16.75
C LYS A 543 31.11 -10.62 17.28
N ARG A 544 32.27 -10.26 16.72
CA ARG A 544 33.57 -10.73 17.25
C ARG A 544 33.77 -10.35 18.70
N ARG A 545 33.30 -9.18 19.14
CA ARG A 545 33.36 -8.77 20.56
C ARG A 545 32.42 -9.56 21.48
N THR A 546 31.51 -10.37 20.93
CA THR A 546 30.62 -11.28 21.66
C THR A 546 31.13 -12.74 21.72
N GLU A 547 32.20 -13.07 20.98
CA GLU A 547 32.74 -14.44 20.91
C GLU A 547 33.49 -14.88 22.19
N ILE A 548 33.38 -16.16 22.52
CA ILE A 548 34.01 -16.77 23.70
C ILE A 548 35.52 -16.89 23.49
N GLY A 549 36.33 -16.23 24.33
CA GLY A 549 37.81 -16.33 24.30
C GLY A 549 38.55 -15.03 23.95
N VAL A 550 37.83 -13.95 23.66
CA VAL A 550 38.40 -12.61 23.42
C VAL A 550 39.00 -12.03 24.72
N PRO A 551 40.17 -11.36 24.69
CA PRO A 551 40.76 -10.74 25.88
C PRO A 551 39.75 -9.82 26.58
N SER A 552 39.66 -9.87 27.92
CA SER A 552 38.64 -9.15 28.72
C SER A 552 38.60 -7.62 28.55
N ARG A 553 39.59 -7.04 27.86
CA ARG A 553 39.64 -5.61 27.50
C ARG A 553 38.89 -5.27 26.21
N SER A 554 38.57 -6.27 25.39
CA SER A 554 38.06 -6.13 24.04
C SER A 554 36.69 -6.79 23.82
N CYS A 555 36.15 -7.51 24.82
CA CYS A 555 34.80 -8.07 24.74
C CYS A 555 33.74 -7.05 25.18
N LEU A 556 32.55 -7.12 24.59
CA LEU A 556 31.39 -6.30 25.00
C LEU A 556 30.92 -6.69 26.42
N PHE A 557 31.13 -7.94 26.81
CA PHE A 557 30.75 -8.51 28.11
C PHE A 557 31.97 -8.67 29.05
N GLY A 558 32.68 -7.57 29.38
CA GLY A 558 33.94 -7.64 30.14
C GLY A 558 34.27 -6.44 31.03
N ARG A 559 35.22 -6.63 31.97
CA ARG A 559 35.65 -5.70 33.05
C ARG A 559 36.21 -4.34 32.59
N ASN A 560 36.25 -4.06 31.28
CA ASN A 560 36.62 -2.74 30.75
C ASN A 560 35.46 -1.73 30.75
N TRP A 561 34.32 -2.15 31.27
CA TRP A 561 33.25 -1.26 31.66
C TRP A 561 33.72 -0.38 32.82
N ARG A 562 34.07 0.89 32.55
CA ARG A 562 34.76 1.79 33.48
C ARG A 562 34.07 1.83 34.85
N VAL A 563 34.85 1.70 35.91
CA VAL A 563 34.41 1.69 37.32
C VAL A 563 33.81 3.05 37.70
N SER A 564 32.54 3.26 37.36
CA SER A 564 31.65 4.26 37.91
C SER A 564 30.43 3.54 38.51
N SER A 565 29.76 4.12 39.50
CA SER A 565 28.58 3.49 40.13
C SER A 565 27.37 3.34 39.18
N ASN A 566 27.46 3.84 37.94
CA ASN A 566 26.41 3.84 36.91
C ASN A 566 26.73 2.95 35.70
N SER A 567 27.72 2.09 35.84
CA SER A 567 28.24 1.29 34.76
C SER A 567 27.38 0.02 34.55
N LEU A 568 26.89 -0.30 33.33
CA LEU A 568 26.12 -1.53 32.98
C LEU A 568 26.87 -2.87 33.16
N GLY A 569 27.95 -2.91 33.95
CA GLY A 569 28.69 -4.12 34.26
C GLY A 569 27.82 -5.22 34.87
N GLU A 570 27.93 -6.43 34.30
CA GLU A 570 27.21 -7.67 34.62
C GLU A 570 25.70 -7.64 34.32
N SER A 571 25.02 -8.79 34.43
CA SER A 571 23.58 -8.94 34.13
C SER A 571 22.67 -7.96 34.91
N LYS A 572 23.14 -7.46 36.06
CA LYS A 572 22.46 -6.43 36.85
C LYS A 572 22.47 -5.04 36.19
N GLY A 573 23.53 -4.71 35.46
CA GLY A 573 23.62 -3.45 34.73
C GLY A 573 22.66 -3.41 33.56
N ILE A 574 22.63 -4.49 32.76
CA ILE A 574 21.65 -4.65 31.67
C ILE A 574 20.22 -4.62 32.20
N ALA A 575 19.94 -5.26 33.35
CA ALA A 575 18.63 -5.19 34.00
C ALA A 575 18.22 -3.74 34.32
N LYS A 576 19.14 -2.94 34.87
CA LYS A 576 18.91 -1.53 35.21
C LYS A 576 18.68 -0.67 33.96
N ALA A 577 19.42 -0.91 32.87
CA ALA A 577 19.15 -0.27 31.58
C ALA A 577 17.76 -0.62 31.04
N VAL A 578 17.37 -1.89 31.10
CA VAL A 578 16.05 -2.33 30.61
C VAL A 578 14.92 -1.75 31.46
N GLU A 579 15.07 -1.69 32.78
CA GLU A 579 14.10 -1.01 33.66
C GLU A 579 13.96 0.48 33.27
N ARG A 580 15.10 1.18 33.11
CA ARG A 580 15.13 2.59 32.70
C ARG A 580 14.53 2.80 31.31
N LEU A 581 14.74 1.87 30.39
CA LEU A 581 14.16 1.88 29.05
C LEU A 581 12.63 1.81 29.13
N TYR A 582 12.06 0.88 29.90
CA TYR A 582 10.61 0.75 30.02
C TYR A 582 9.95 1.96 30.73
N GLU A 583 10.64 2.65 31.64
CA GLU A 583 10.17 3.94 32.18
C GLU A 583 10.04 5.04 31.12
N GLN A 584 10.89 5.01 30.09
CA GLN A 584 10.80 5.97 28.98
C GLN A 584 9.80 5.52 27.91
N VAL A 585 9.73 4.21 27.63
CA VAL A 585 8.79 3.64 26.66
C VAL A 585 7.33 3.84 27.10
N ASP A 586 7.04 3.78 28.40
CA ASP A 586 5.69 4.04 28.96
C ASP A 586 5.23 5.50 28.75
N LYS A 587 6.19 6.43 28.61
CA LYS A 587 5.93 7.86 28.37
C LYS A 587 5.89 8.24 26.90
N ASP A 588 6.38 7.37 26.01
CA ASP A 588 6.40 7.61 24.58
C ASP A 588 5.03 7.24 23.99
N GLU A 589 4.27 8.24 23.54
CA GLU A 589 2.93 8.08 22.96
C GLU A 589 2.88 7.10 21.77
N ARG A 590 4.02 6.85 21.13
CA ARG A 590 4.13 5.89 20.01
C ARG A 590 4.26 4.45 20.49
N LEU A 591 4.79 4.22 21.70
CA LEU A 591 5.10 2.89 22.20
C LEU A 591 4.19 2.44 23.34
N SER A 592 3.66 3.39 24.12
CA SER A 592 2.77 3.13 25.25
C SER A 592 1.50 2.33 24.88
N PRO A 593 0.86 2.48 23.69
CA PRO A 593 -0.33 1.70 23.35
C PRO A 593 -0.06 0.18 23.30
N PHE A 594 1.16 -0.24 22.94
CA PHE A 594 1.54 -1.66 22.85
C PHE A 594 1.77 -2.31 24.22
N LEU A 595 1.84 -1.50 25.28
CA LEU A 595 2.16 -1.94 26.63
C LEU A 595 0.99 -1.81 27.61
N SER A 596 -0.16 -1.31 27.15
CA SER A 596 -1.37 -1.19 27.96
C SER A 596 -1.84 -2.58 28.45
N GLY A 597 -1.96 -2.74 29.78
CA GLY A 597 -2.32 -4.00 30.43
C GLY A 597 -1.22 -5.06 30.48
N ALA A 598 -0.01 -4.76 30.01
CA ALA A 598 1.10 -5.70 29.98
C ALA A 598 1.83 -5.81 31.33
N LYS A 599 2.35 -7.00 31.67
CA LYS A 599 3.17 -7.23 32.86
C LYS A 599 4.62 -6.75 32.60
N LEU A 600 4.83 -5.43 32.62
CA LEU A 600 6.12 -4.78 32.31
C LEU A 600 7.31 -5.42 33.04
N GLY A 601 7.19 -5.73 34.33
CA GLY A 601 8.26 -6.38 35.08
C GLY A 601 8.64 -7.78 34.56
N ALA A 602 7.69 -8.54 34.02
CA ALA A 602 7.97 -9.85 33.41
C ALA A 602 8.64 -9.70 32.03
N ILE A 603 8.22 -8.69 31.26
CA ILE A 603 8.79 -8.37 29.95
C ILE A 603 10.23 -7.86 30.11
N ALA A 604 10.45 -6.92 31.03
CA ALA A 604 11.78 -6.40 31.36
C ALA A 604 12.77 -7.51 31.75
N ARG A 605 12.34 -8.47 32.58
CA ARG A 605 13.17 -9.65 32.93
C ARG A 605 13.48 -10.55 31.73
N ALA A 606 12.52 -10.78 30.85
CA ALA A 606 12.73 -11.58 29.65
C ALA A 606 13.67 -10.88 28.66
N GLN A 607 13.49 -9.57 28.46
CA GLN A 607 14.31 -8.76 27.58
C GLN A 607 15.74 -8.58 28.12
N THR A 608 15.90 -8.47 29.45
CA THR A 608 17.22 -8.47 30.10
C THR A 608 18.02 -9.73 29.74
N LYS A 609 17.39 -10.90 29.83
CA LYS A 609 18.02 -12.18 29.45
C LYS A 609 18.37 -12.23 27.97
N PHE A 610 17.47 -11.73 27.12
CA PHE A 610 17.70 -11.67 25.68
C PHE A 610 18.87 -10.75 25.31
N LEU A 611 18.91 -9.53 25.84
CA LEU A 611 20.00 -8.58 25.59
C LEU A 611 21.32 -9.05 26.20
N THR A 612 21.29 -9.71 27.35
CA THR A 612 22.48 -10.35 27.95
C THR A 612 23.06 -11.39 27.00
N HIS A 613 22.22 -12.24 26.40
CA HIS A 613 22.66 -13.19 25.38
C HIS A 613 23.16 -12.50 24.10
N LEU A 614 22.41 -11.51 23.59
CA LEU A 614 22.72 -10.78 22.37
C LEU A 614 24.06 -10.04 22.44
N PHE A 615 24.44 -9.54 23.62
CA PHE A 615 25.70 -8.83 23.86
C PHE A 615 26.86 -9.76 24.26
N GLY A 616 26.69 -11.09 24.19
CA GLY A 616 27.76 -12.07 24.43
C GLY A 616 27.92 -12.53 25.88
N GLY A 617 26.85 -12.46 26.68
CA GLY A 617 26.84 -12.98 28.04
C GLY A 617 26.83 -14.51 28.09
N ALA A 618 27.32 -15.07 29.21
CA ALA A 618 27.38 -16.52 29.43
C ALA A 618 25.99 -17.19 29.57
N GLU A 619 24.94 -16.42 29.81
CA GLU A 619 23.57 -16.92 29.88
C GLU A 619 22.93 -16.97 28.49
N GLU A 620 22.49 -18.16 28.09
CA GLU A 620 21.76 -18.37 26.84
C GLU A 620 20.27 -18.03 26.99
N TYR A 621 19.71 -17.30 26.00
CA TYR A 621 18.28 -17.01 25.97
C TYR A 621 17.47 -18.23 25.51
N LYS A 622 16.73 -18.85 26.44
CA LYS A 622 15.87 -20.02 26.17
C LYS A 622 14.39 -19.68 25.97
N GLY A 623 14.08 -18.41 25.68
CA GLY A 623 12.69 -17.95 25.54
C GLY A 623 12.09 -18.29 24.18
N ARG A 624 10.88 -17.76 23.92
CA ARG A 624 10.20 -17.93 22.63
C ARG A 624 10.91 -17.13 21.53
N ASP A 625 10.82 -17.62 20.30
CA ASP A 625 11.32 -16.93 19.10
C ASP A 625 10.74 -15.51 18.97
N LEU A 626 11.58 -14.52 18.64
CA LEU A 626 11.19 -13.11 18.53
C LEU A 626 10.05 -12.90 17.54
N LYS A 627 10.10 -13.56 16.37
CA LYS A 627 9.07 -13.46 15.34
C LYS A 627 7.74 -13.98 15.84
N ARG A 628 7.75 -15.08 16.60
CA ARG A 628 6.54 -15.66 17.18
C ARG A 628 5.95 -14.78 18.30
N ILE A 629 6.79 -14.10 19.08
CA ILE A 629 6.35 -13.19 20.15
C ILE A 629 5.64 -11.96 19.55
N HIS A 630 6.20 -11.36 18.50
CA HIS A 630 5.70 -10.11 17.93
C HIS A 630 4.67 -10.30 16.81
N GLN A 631 4.36 -11.53 16.39
CA GLN A 631 3.43 -11.83 15.29
C GLN A 631 2.02 -11.21 15.46
N MET A 632 1.53 -11.16 16.70
CA MET A 632 0.18 -10.65 17.02
C MET A 632 0.16 -9.14 17.33
N ILE A 633 1.31 -8.47 17.30
CA ILE A 633 1.45 -7.05 17.64
C ILE A 633 1.85 -6.29 16.37
N ASP A 634 1.16 -5.19 16.06
CA ASP A 634 1.42 -4.39 14.87
C ASP A 634 2.55 -3.39 15.08
N ILE A 635 3.77 -3.93 15.19
CA ILE A 635 5.00 -3.13 15.28
C ILE A 635 5.49 -2.80 13.86
N TYR A 636 5.70 -1.52 13.60
CA TYR A 636 6.17 -0.97 12.32
C TYR A 636 7.54 -0.32 12.54
N ASP A 637 8.25 0.02 11.46
CA ASP A 637 9.63 0.56 11.54
C ASP A 637 9.77 1.75 12.49
N TYR A 638 8.83 2.69 12.45
CA TYR A 638 8.88 3.87 13.32
C TYR A 638 8.74 3.54 14.82
N HIS A 639 8.09 2.43 15.18
CA HIS A 639 8.03 1.93 16.55
C HIS A 639 9.38 1.34 16.97
N MET A 640 10.02 0.56 16.09
CA MET A 640 11.35 0.02 16.35
C MET A 640 12.40 1.13 16.46
N ASP A 641 12.30 2.18 15.64
CA ASP A 641 13.19 3.33 15.68
C ASP A 641 13.05 4.13 16.98
N ALA A 642 11.82 4.39 17.41
CA ALA A 642 11.55 5.00 18.71
C ALA A 642 12.20 4.18 19.82
N PHE A 643 12.04 2.85 19.78
CA PHE A 643 12.61 1.94 20.77
C PHE A 643 14.15 1.94 20.79
N VAL A 644 14.81 1.86 19.62
CA VAL A 644 16.28 1.86 19.51
C VAL A 644 16.87 3.21 19.94
N ASN A 645 16.21 4.33 19.62
CA ASN A 645 16.66 5.66 20.05
C ASN A 645 16.54 5.87 21.56
N LEU A 646 15.47 5.38 22.17
CA LEU A 646 15.34 5.37 23.63
C LEU A 646 16.45 4.52 24.26
N MET A 647 16.75 3.34 23.69
CA MET A 647 17.85 2.52 24.19
C MET A 647 19.21 3.22 24.07
N LYS A 648 19.49 3.89 22.94
CA LYS A 648 20.70 4.70 22.78
C LYS A 648 20.82 5.77 23.87
N THR A 649 19.73 6.48 24.15
CA THR A 649 19.66 7.49 25.21
C THR A 649 19.95 6.87 26.58
N VAL A 650 19.37 5.70 26.87
CA VAL A 650 19.63 4.96 28.12
C VAL A 650 21.09 4.52 28.24
N LEU A 651 21.72 4.09 27.15
CA LEU A 651 23.14 3.72 27.13
C LEU A 651 24.06 4.94 27.31
N GLU A 652 23.69 6.10 26.77
CA GLU A 652 24.38 7.39 27.00
C GLU A 652 24.23 7.86 28.45
N GLU A 653 23.03 7.76 29.04
CA GLU A 653 22.76 8.02 30.47
C GLU A 653 23.61 7.11 31.39
N ALA A 654 23.94 5.91 30.91
CA ALA A 654 24.80 4.94 31.60
C ALA A 654 26.31 5.19 31.39
N ASP A 655 26.71 6.33 30.82
CA ASP A 655 28.10 6.77 30.62
C ASP A 655 28.94 5.78 29.78
N GLN A 656 28.35 5.30 28.68
CA GLN A 656 29.01 4.38 27.76
C GLN A 656 29.82 5.04 26.67
N ASP A 657 30.92 4.38 26.31
CA ASP A 657 31.75 4.87 25.23
C ASP A 657 31.01 4.72 23.88
N PRO A 658 31.22 5.66 22.95
CA PRO A 658 30.49 5.66 21.68
C PRO A 658 30.64 4.38 20.85
N GLU A 659 31.74 3.65 20.99
CA GLU A 659 31.99 2.42 20.22
C GLU A 659 31.19 1.24 20.78
N THR A 660 31.03 1.17 22.11
CA THR A 660 30.16 0.21 22.79
C THR A 660 28.68 0.49 22.51
N ILE A 661 28.26 1.76 22.56
CA ILE A 661 26.88 2.17 22.22
C ILE A 661 26.56 1.74 20.78
N ASP A 662 27.44 2.05 19.83
CA ASP A 662 27.27 1.69 18.42
C ASP A 662 27.18 0.17 18.21
N SER A 663 28.03 -0.59 18.91
CA SER A 663 28.00 -2.06 18.87
C SER A 663 26.68 -2.63 19.39
N CYS A 664 26.15 -2.11 20.51
CA CYS A 664 24.86 -2.53 21.07
C CYS A 664 23.69 -2.18 20.14
N VAL A 665 23.67 -0.96 19.60
CA VAL A 665 22.63 -0.50 18.66
C VAL A 665 22.63 -1.36 17.40
N ILE A 666 23.79 -1.64 16.80
CA ILE A 666 23.90 -2.49 15.61
C ILE A 666 23.43 -3.92 15.88
N LEU A 667 23.78 -4.50 17.03
CA LEU A 667 23.32 -5.85 17.39
C LEU A 667 21.80 -5.90 17.54
N MET A 668 21.18 -4.87 18.16
CA MET A 668 19.73 -4.77 18.26
C MET A 668 19.04 -4.57 16.91
N GLU A 669 19.69 -3.81 16.02
CA GLU A 669 19.20 -3.56 14.65
C GLU A 669 19.08 -4.86 13.84
N THR A 670 19.91 -5.88 14.12
CA THR A 670 19.77 -7.21 13.48
C THR A 670 18.46 -7.92 13.77
N CYS A 671 17.76 -7.54 14.84
CA CYS A 671 16.47 -8.13 15.22
C CYS A 671 15.29 -7.47 14.51
N ARG A 672 15.47 -6.36 13.80
CA ARG A 672 14.39 -5.58 13.16
C ARG A 672 13.48 -6.43 12.29
N SER A 673 14.05 -7.23 11.39
CA SER A 673 13.29 -8.07 10.44
C SER A 673 12.44 -9.16 11.12
N GLN A 674 12.73 -9.48 12.39
CA GLN A 674 11.98 -10.45 13.18
C GLN A 674 10.87 -9.80 14.02
N ILE A 675 10.92 -8.47 14.22
CA ILE A 675 10.00 -7.73 15.09
C ILE A 675 9.00 -6.91 14.26
N VAL A 676 9.49 -6.22 13.23
CA VAL A 676 8.71 -5.29 12.41
C VAL A 676 7.88 -6.06 11.38
N LYS A 677 6.59 -5.73 11.29
CA LYS A 677 5.75 -6.15 10.16
C LYS A 677 6.08 -5.27 8.96
N PRO A 678 6.37 -5.85 7.77
CA PRO A 678 6.52 -5.05 6.57
C PRO A 678 5.20 -4.33 6.31
N ALA A 679 5.21 -3.00 6.41
CA ALA A 679 4.10 -2.21 5.94
C ALA A 679 4.06 -2.30 4.41
N ASP A 680 2.88 -2.52 3.84
CA ASP A 680 2.64 -2.38 2.40
C ASP A 680 2.69 -0.87 2.08
N HIS A 681 3.90 -0.32 2.04
CA HIS A 681 4.12 1.11 1.83
C HIS A 681 4.05 1.42 0.34
N ASP A 682 2.96 2.08 -0.06
CA ASP A 682 2.78 2.55 -1.43
C ASP A 682 3.64 3.80 -1.67
N VAL A 683 4.91 3.56 -2.00
CA VAL A 683 5.91 4.58 -2.36
C VAL A 683 5.37 5.52 -3.45
N ARG A 684 4.56 5.00 -4.37
CA ARG A 684 3.97 5.77 -5.47
C ARG A 684 2.94 6.75 -4.98
N ARG A 685 2.06 6.34 -4.05
CA ARG A 685 1.10 7.23 -3.41
C ARG A 685 1.79 8.27 -2.54
N ALA A 686 2.83 7.88 -1.79
CA ALA A 686 3.59 8.81 -0.95
C ALA A 686 4.26 9.92 -1.79
N GLN A 687 5.00 9.55 -2.85
CA GLN A 687 5.62 10.52 -3.75
C GLN A 687 4.60 11.39 -4.51
N ALA A 688 3.47 10.81 -4.93
CA ALA A 688 2.40 11.56 -5.58
C ALA A 688 1.69 12.55 -4.63
N MET A 689 1.67 12.27 -3.32
CA MET A 689 1.16 13.19 -2.30
C MET A 689 2.18 14.29 -1.96
N ALA A 690 3.47 13.96 -1.88
CA ALA A 690 4.54 14.92 -1.59
C ALA A 690 4.69 16.00 -2.68
N ASN A 691 4.47 15.63 -3.94
CA ASN A 691 4.52 16.54 -5.08
C ASN A 691 3.29 17.44 -5.22
N LYS A 692 2.26 17.31 -4.35
CA LYS A 692 1.13 18.24 -4.31
C LYS A 692 1.48 19.43 -3.43
N LYS A 693 1.23 20.65 -3.93
CA LYS A 693 1.25 21.87 -3.10
C LYS A 693 0.38 21.67 -1.85
N PRO A 694 0.74 22.27 -0.70
CA PRO A 694 -0.06 22.16 0.51
C PRO A 694 -1.49 22.61 0.23
N LEU A 695 -2.45 21.98 0.90
CA LEU A 695 -3.87 22.25 0.66
C LEU A 695 -4.19 23.74 0.84
N TYR A 696 -3.53 24.43 1.77
CA TYR A 696 -3.61 25.88 1.95
C TYR A 696 -3.38 26.68 0.65
N GLU A 697 -2.34 26.34 -0.12
CA GLU A 697 -2.04 27.01 -1.38
C GLU A 697 -3.02 26.62 -2.49
N ARG A 698 -3.44 25.34 -2.54
CA ARG A 698 -4.43 24.84 -3.50
C ARG A 698 -5.79 25.50 -3.31
N LEU A 699 -6.19 25.75 -2.07
CA LEU A 699 -7.43 26.46 -1.72
C LEU A 699 -7.40 27.95 -2.07
N GLY A 700 -6.26 28.50 -2.52
CA GLY A 700 -6.11 29.92 -2.86
C GLY A 700 -5.59 30.80 -1.71
N GLY A 701 -5.04 30.18 -0.67
CA GLY A 701 -4.40 30.84 0.46
C GLY A 701 -5.34 31.70 1.32
N GLU A 702 -4.77 32.63 2.08
CA GLU A 702 -5.47 33.42 3.09
C GLU A 702 -6.73 34.12 2.57
N MET A 703 -6.65 34.74 1.39
CA MET A 703 -7.76 35.52 0.84
C MET A 703 -8.97 34.65 0.51
N SER A 704 -8.72 33.43 0.03
CA SER A 704 -9.78 32.48 -0.31
C SER A 704 -10.40 31.90 0.96
N ILE A 705 -9.57 31.51 1.94
CA ILE A 705 -10.04 30.97 3.22
C ILE A 705 -10.80 32.02 4.05
N ALA A 706 -10.39 33.29 3.99
CA ALA A 706 -11.12 34.38 4.64
C ALA A 706 -12.51 34.56 4.02
N LYS A 707 -12.62 34.53 2.68
CA LYS A 707 -13.90 34.57 1.97
C LYS A 707 -14.77 33.35 2.29
N LEU A 708 -14.16 32.16 2.37
CA LEU A 708 -14.85 30.92 2.76
C LEU A 708 -15.46 31.10 4.16
N SER A 709 -14.68 31.63 5.10
CA SER A 709 -15.12 31.91 6.47
C SER A 709 -16.24 32.95 6.51
N ASP A 710 -16.21 33.95 5.62
CA ASP A 710 -17.24 34.98 5.53
C ASP A 710 -18.58 34.44 5.02
N ILE A 711 -18.55 33.61 3.96
CA ILE A 711 -19.74 32.98 3.37
C ILE A 711 -20.32 31.96 4.34
N PHE A 712 -19.49 31.07 4.88
CA PHE A 712 -19.89 30.09 5.88
C PHE A 712 -20.61 30.75 7.06
N TYR A 713 -20.06 31.84 7.61
CA TYR A 713 -20.69 32.53 8.73
C TYR A 713 -22.07 33.11 8.36
N ALA A 714 -22.21 33.64 7.14
CA ALA A 714 -23.49 34.18 6.67
C ALA A 714 -24.53 33.06 6.52
N GLU A 715 -24.15 31.92 5.93
CA GLU A 715 -25.03 30.76 5.77
C GLU A 715 -25.41 30.15 7.14
N ALA A 716 -24.46 30.07 8.08
CA ALA A 716 -24.72 29.61 9.45
C ALA A 716 -25.66 30.53 10.25
N MET A 717 -25.84 31.79 9.84
CA MET A 717 -26.83 32.69 10.44
C MET A 717 -28.25 32.46 9.88
N GLU A 718 -28.36 31.93 8.66
CA GLU A 718 -29.64 31.63 8.03
C GLU A 718 -30.12 30.20 8.33
N ASP A 719 -29.20 29.27 8.57
CA ASP A 719 -29.48 27.87 8.88
C ASP A 719 -30.07 27.68 10.29
N SER A 720 -31.28 27.14 10.38
CA SER A 720 -32.01 26.97 11.65
C SER A 720 -31.31 26.04 12.66
N ARG A 721 -30.44 25.12 12.21
CA ARG A 721 -29.73 24.17 13.10
C ARG A 721 -28.53 24.82 13.78
N THR A 722 -27.97 25.89 13.21
CA THR A 722 -26.73 26.52 13.67
C THR A 722 -26.91 27.96 14.14
N ARG A 723 -27.96 28.64 13.70
CA ARG A 723 -28.25 30.06 13.97
C ARG A 723 -28.13 30.45 15.44
N SER A 724 -28.63 29.63 16.36
CA SER A 724 -28.60 29.90 17.81
C SER A 724 -27.18 30.09 18.37
N PHE A 725 -26.17 29.47 17.76
CA PHE A 725 -24.76 29.58 18.15
C PHE A 725 -24.08 30.84 17.57
N PHE A 726 -24.51 31.29 16.39
CA PHE A 726 -23.89 32.39 15.63
C PHE A 726 -24.60 33.75 15.81
N GLU A 727 -25.79 33.77 16.39
CA GLU A 727 -26.54 34.97 16.74
C GLU A 727 -25.88 35.68 17.96
N LYS A 728 -24.88 36.53 17.68
CA LYS A 728 -24.11 37.29 18.69
C LYS A 728 -24.00 38.77 18.32
N ASN A 729 -23.67 39.61 19.30
CA ASN A 729 -23.41 41.05 19.09
C ASN A 729 -22.31 41.27 18.02
N LYS A 730 -22.47 42.34 17.22
CA LYS A 730 -21.58 42.70 16.09
C LYS A 730 -20.08 42.64 16.41
N ALA A 731 -19.67 42.99 17.63
CA ALA A 731 -18.26 42.96 18.06
C ALA A 731 -17.64 41.55 18.14
N LYS A 732 -18.45 40.50 18.38
CA LYS A 732 -17.95 39.10 18.47
C LYS A 732 -17.85 38.42 17.11
N ILE A 733 -18.66 38.85 16.14
CA ILE A 733 -18.72 38.28 14.78
C ILE A 733 -17.35 38.35 14.09
N ALA A 734 -16.70 39.53 14.11
CA ALA A 734 -15.39 39.72 13.48
C ALA A 734 -14.29 38.83 14.09
N THR A 735 -14.33 38.65 15.42
CA THR A 735 -13.38 37.78 16.14
C THR A 735 -13.58 36.32 15.78
N ILE A 736 -14.82 35.85 15.68
CA ILE A 736 -15.13 34.45 15.34
C ILE A 736 -14.68 34.13 13.91
N LYS A 737 -15.01 34.99 12.94
CA LYS A 737 -14.56 34.84 11.55
C LYS A 737 -13.04 34.73 11.44
N LYS A 738 -12.31 35.61 12.13
CA LYS A 738 -10.85 35.57 12.18
C LYS A 738 -10.32 34.24 12.74
N LYS A 739 -10.92 33.74 13.82
CA LYS A 739 -10.54 32.45 14.43
C LYS A 739 -10.79 31.27 13.49
N ILE A 740 -11.92 31.25 12.78
CA ILE A 740 -12.23 30.21 11.78
C ILE A 740 -11.20 30.23 10.64
N THR A 741 -10.87 31.42 10.11
CA THR A 741 -9.83 31.57 9.08
C THR A 741 -8.47 31.05 9.56
N GLN A 742 -8.08 31.36 10.79
CA GLN A 742 -6.83 30.88 11.39
C GLN A 742 -6.84 29.36 11.57
N LEU A 743 -7.94 28.79 12.06
CA LEU A 743 -8.10 27.34 12.22
C LEU A 743 -7.94 26.61 10.88
N ILE A 744 -8.70 27.01 9.87
CA ILE A 744 -8.63 26.42 8.52
C ILE A 744 -7.23 26.62 7.93
N GLY A 745 -6.62 27.78 8.13
CA GLY A 745 -5.23 28.05 7.75
C GLY A 745 -4.25 27.06 8.38
N THR A 746 -4.33 26.84 9.69
CA THR A 746 -3.44 25.91 10.42
C THR A 746 -3.60 24.47 9.95
N VAL A 747 -4.83 23.97 9.85
CA VAL A 747 -5.06 22.55 9.52
C VAL A 747 -4.81 22.21 8.05
N THR A 748 -4.71 23.21 7.18
CA THR A 748 -4.41 23.04 5.74
C THR A 748 -2.93 23.31 5.39
N GLY A 749 -2.09 23.64 6.38
CA GLY A 749 -0.65 23.86 6.19
C GLY A 749 -0.22 25.31 5.92
N GLY A 750 -1.04 26.29 6.31
CA GLY A 750 -0.74 27.72 6.22
C GLY A 750 0.19 28.24 7.31
N SER A 751 0.74 29.44 7.11
CA SER A 751 1.75 30.06 8.01
C SER A 751 1.18 30.64 9.30
N LYS A 752 -0.14 30.86 9.38
CA LYS A 752 -0.82 31.36 10.58
C LYS A 752 -1.22 30.19 11.48
N GLN A 753 -0.82 30.30 12.75
CA GLN A 753 -1.12 29.29 13.77
C GLN A 753 -2.37 29.66 14.58
N TYR A 754 -3.25 28.68 14.72
CA TYR A 754 -4.34 28.60 15.67
C TYR A 754 -3.96 27.54 16.69
N ASP A 755 -4.10 27.83 17.99
CA ASP A 755 -3.82 26.85 19.03
C ASP A 755 -4.95 25.81 19.08
N LEU A 756 -4.69 24.59 18.63
CA LEU A 756 -5.68 23.52 18.64
C LEU A 756 -6.12 23.15 20.06
N ALA A 757 -5.29 23.42 21.09
CA ALA A 757 -5.67 23.23 22.48
C ALA A 757 -6.84 24.12 22.92
N ASP A 758 -7.08 25.25 22.22
CA ASP A 758 -8.19 26.16 22.52
C ASP A 758 -9.55 25.64 22.00
N LEU A 759 -9.59 24.63 21.12
CA LEU A 759 -10.84 24.12 20.54
C LEU A 759 -11.76 23.57 21.63
N LYS A 760 -11.26 22.62 22.42
CA LYS A 760 -12.02 21.96 23.48
C LYS A 760 -12.59 22.92 24.54
N PRO A 761 -11.80 23.77 25.21
CA PRO A 761 -12.34 24.70 26.21
C PRO A 761 -13.29 25.74 25.61
N SER A 762 -13.10 26.14 24.35
CA SER A 762 -13.98 27.12 23.71
C SER A 762 -15.37 26.56 23.38
N HIS A 763 -15.48 25.26 23.09
CA HIS A 763 -16.75 24.63 22.70
C HIS A 763 -17.40 23.82 23.83
N TYR A 764 -16.69 23.55 24.93
CA TYR A 764 -17.16 22.70 26.03
C TYR A 764 -18.54 23.11 26.58
N SER A 765 -18.73 24.41 26.87
CA SER A 765 -19.99 24.92 27.42
C SER A 765 -21.08 25.16 26.38
N MET A 766 -20.79 25.00 25.08
CA MET A 766 -21.71 25.35 24.00
C MET A 766 -22.71 24.23 23.66
N ASN A 767 -22.52 23.02 24.21
CA ASN A 767 -23.39 21.85 23.95
C ASN A 767 -23.59 21.51 22.47
N ILE A 768 -22.53 21.64 21.68
CA ILE A 768 -22.56 21.30 20.26
C ILE A 768 -22.62 19.76 20.13
N THR A 769 -23.62 19.26 19.41
CA THR A 769 -23.86 17.83 19.16
C THR A 769 -23.22 17.43 17.83
N ASP A 770 -23.14 16.12 17.54
CA ASP A 770 -22.70 15.65 16.22
C ASP A 770 -23.64 16.13 15.10
N PHE A 771 -24.94 16.22 15.37
CA PHE A 771 -25.92 16.83 14.46
C PHE A 771 -25.57 18.29 14.10
N HIS A 772 -25.22 19.11 15.10
CA HIS A 772 -24.80 20.50 14.87
C HIS A 772 -23.46 20.58 14.12
N PHE A 773 -22.53 19.68 14.42
CA PHE A 773 -21.24 19.62 13.74
C PHE A 773 -21.41 19.25 12.25
N ASP A 774 -22.30 18.31 11.94
CA ASP A 774 -22.59 17.90 10.56
C ASP A 774 -23.29 18.98 9.76
N ALA A 775 -24.14 19.78 10.41
CA ALA A 775 -24.68 20.99 9.80
C ALA A 775 -23.56 21.97 9.40
N VAL A 776 -22.57 22.18 10.28
CA VAL A 776 -21.41 23.05 9.99
C VAL A 776 -20.57 22.51 8.82
N ILE A 777 -20.30 21.20 8.77
CA ILE A 777 -19.57 20.57 7.65
C ILE A 777 -20.33 20.76 6.33
N CYS A 778 -21.66 20.63 6.34
CA CYS A 778 -22.50 20.88 5.17
C CYS A 778 -22.44 22.35 4.71
N LEU A 779 -22.49 23.31 5.63
CA LEU A 779 -22.39 24.74 5.31
C LEU A 779 -20.98 25.11 4.79
N ILE A 780 -19.91 24.53 5.34
CA ILE A 780 -18.54 24.77 4.81
C ILE A 780 -18.42 24.21 3.39
N ARG A 781 -19.06 23.08 3.08
CA ARG A 781 -19.14 22.54 1.72
C ARG A 781 -19.83 23.52 0.78
N GLN A 782 -21.00 24.02 1.15
CA GLN A 782 -21.77 25.00 0.36
C GLN A 782 -20.96 26.28 0.10
N ALA A 783 -20.33 26.83 1.14
CA ALA A 783 -19.45 27.98 1.03
C ALA A 783 -18.25 27.73 0.10
N GLY A 784 -17.68 26.51 0.12
CA GLY A 784 -16.56 26.12 -0.75
C GLY A 784 -16.97 25.99 -2.22
N GLU A 785 -18.15 25.41 -2.47
CA GLU A 785 -18.74 25.31 -3.81
C GLU A 785 -19.06 26.69 -4.39
N ALA A 786 -19.58 27.61 -3.57
CA ALA A 786 -19.85 29.00 -3.95
C ALA A 786 -18.56 29.77 -4.34
N LEU A 787 -17.41 29.36 -3.83
CA LEU A 787 -16.10 29.92 -4.18
C LEU A 787 -15.42 29.21 -5.35
N HIS A 788 -16.08 28.23 -5.98
CA HIS A 788 -15.53 27.42 -7.07
C HIS A 788 -14.23 26.68 -6.68
N ILE A 789 -14.11 26.28 -5.41
CA ILE A 789 -13.04 25.39 -4.96
C ILE A 789 -13.27 24.01 -5.58
N SER A 790 -12.21 23.32 -6.02
CA SER A 790 -12.36 22.01 -6.64
C SER A 790 -12.94 20.99 -5.64
N SER A 791 -13.83 20.10 -6.10
CA SER A 791 -14.46 19.11 -5.23
C SER A 791 -13.44 18.23 -4.51
N ALA A 792 -12.33 17.89 -5.18
CA ALA A 792 -11.24 17.12 -4.58
C ALA A 792 -10.52 17.87 -3.44
N ASP A 793 -10.28 19.18 -3.59
CA ASP A 793 -9.67 20.00 -2.53
C ASP A 793 -10.64 20.18 -1.36
N LEU A 794 -11.93 20.35 -1.66
CA LEU A 794 -12.98 20.52 -0.66
C LEU A 794 -13.21 19.25 0.15
N ASP A 795 -13.26 18.08 -0.49
CA ASP A 795 -13.38 16.79 0.21
C ASP A 795 -12.15 16.52 1.10
N GLU A 796 -10.96 16.91 0.65
CA GLU A 796 -9.72 16.85 1.45
C GLU A 796 -9.82 17.76 2.68
N LEU A 797 -10.28 19.00 2.52
CA LEU A 797 -10.51 19.95 3.62
C LEU A 797 -11.53 19.41 4.64
N LEU A 798 -12.68 18.93 4.16
CA LEU A 798 -13.75 18.42 5.02
C LEU A 798 -13.31 17.16 5.78
N SER A 799 -12.53 16.28 5.15
CA SER A 799 -11.93 15.12 5.83
C SER A 799 -10.99 15.53 6.97
N ILE A 800 -10.22 16.61 6.80
CA ILE A 800 -9.36 17.14 7.87
C ILE A 800 -10.21 17.73 9.00
N LEU A 801 -11.23 18.53 8.68
CA LEU A 801 -12.13 19.12 9.67
C LEU A 801 -12.91 18.04 10.44
N GLN A 802 -13.28 16.95 9.79
CA GLN A 802 -13.97 15.81 10.42
C GLN A 802 -13.17 15.23 11.60
N LYS A 803 -11.84 15.24 11.53
CA LYS A 803 -10.97 14.74 12.61
C LYS A 803 -11.01 15.63 13.86
N LEU A 804 -11.47 16.88 13.73
CA LEU A 804 -11.64 17.80 14.85
C LEU A 804 -13.00 17.62 15.56
N ARG A 805 -13.87 16.73 15.08
CA ARG A 805 -15.19 16.48 15.68
C ARG A 805 -15.11 16.22 17.18
N PRO A 806 -14.24 15.32 17.70
CA PRO A 806 -14.17 15.06 19.13
C PRO A 806 -13.84 16.33 19.93
N GLU A 807 -12.91 17.16 19.46
CA GLU A 807 -12.51 18.39 20.17
C GLU A 807 -13.64 19.42 20.28
N ILE A 808 -14.63 19.38 19.38
CA ILE A 808 -15.76 20.31 19.36
C ILE A 808 -16.99 19.73 20.06
N THR A 809 -17.26 18.42 19.94
CA THR A 809 -18.45 17.78 20.51
C THR A 809 -18.25 17.19 21.92
N THR A 810 -16.99 17.10 22.41
CA THR A 810 -16.67 16.53 23.74
C THR A 810 -17.50 17.14 24.88
N GLY A 811 -17.78 18.45 24.83
CA GLY A 811 -18.57 19.12 25.87
C GLY A 811 -19.98 18.55 26.00
N CYS A 812 -20.61 18.18 24.88
CA CYS A 812 -21.92 17.54 24.88
C CYS A 812 -21.82 16.09 25.35
N THR A 813 -20.88 15.31 24.80
CA THR A 813 -20.77 13.87 25.11
C THR A 813 -20.43 13.61 26.59
N VAL A 814 -19.50 14.37 27.18
CA VAL A 814 -19.11 14.21 28.59
C VAL A 814 -20.25 14.60 29.53
N ARG A 815 -20.91 15.75 29.30
CA ARG A 815 -22.03 16.19 30.13
C ARG A 815 -23.23 15.25 30.01
N ARG A 816 -23.49 14.75 28.79
CA ARG A 816 -24.53 13.76 28.53
C ARG A 816 -24.30 12.45 29.26
N GLU A 817 -23.06 11.97 29.24
CA GLU A 817 -22.69 10.75 29.95
C GLU A 817 -22.72 10.92 31.47
N MET A 818 -22.20 12.03 32.01
CA MET A 818 -22.24 12.32 33.44
C MET A 818 -23.68 12.41 33.97
N ALA A 819 -24.55 13.11 33.25
CA ALA A 819 -25.96 13.21 33.60
C ALA A 819 -26.69 11.87 33.46
N ARG A 820 -26.45 11.08 32.41
CA ARG A 820 -26.99 9.71 32.30
C ARG A 820 -26.57 8.83 33.46
N GLN A 821 -25.29 8.88 33.85
CA GLN A 821 -24.79 8.12 34.99
C GLN A 821 -25.41 8.58 36.32
N ASN A 822 -25.65 9.88 36.48
CA ASN A 822 -26.33 10.40 37.67
C ASN A 822 -27.80 9.97 37.70
N LEU A 823 -28.51 10.01 36.56
CA LEU A 823 -29.88 9.53 36.41
C LEU A 823 -30.00 8.02 36.69
N ALA A 824 -29.06 7.21 36.19
CA ALA A 824 -29.01 5.78 36.47
C ALA A 824 -28.71 5.47 37.94
N ARG A 825 -27.86 6.27 38.61
CA ARG A 825 -27.61 6.12 40.06
C ARG A 825 -28.80 6.56 40.91
N SER A 826 -29.68 7.44 40.40
CA SER A 826 -30.88 7.88 41.13
C SER A 826 -32.01 6.85 41.16
N GLU A 827 -31.92 5.72 40.44
CA GLU A 827 -32.89 4.62 40.61
C GLU A 827 -32.85 3.99 42.02
N GLU A 828 -31.78 4.23 42.79
CA GLU A 828 -31.65 3.84 44.20
C GLU A 828 -31.74 5.03 45.20
N GLY A 829 -32.01 6.27 44.72
CA GLY A 829 -31.97 7.52 45.50
C GLY A 829 -33.10 8.52 45.19
N GLU A 830 -32.94 9.81 45.55
CA GLU A 830 -33.91 10.87 45.21
C GLU A 830 -33.87 11.18 43.69
N GLY A 831 -35.03 11.10 43.03
CA GLY A 831 -35.18 11.36 41.59
C GLY A 831 -35.16 12.85 41.23
N LEU A 832 -35.31 13.16 39.94
CA LEU A 832 -35.36 14.56 39.47
C LEU A 832 -36.56 15.32 40.07
N TYR A 833 -37.70 14.66 40.23
CA TYR A 833 -38.90 15.25 40.84
C TYR A 833 -38.64 15.74 42.27
N GLU A 834 -38.04 14.92 43.14
CA GLU A 834 -37.71 15.31 44.52
C GLU A 834 -36.63 16.40 44.56
N ARG A 835 -35.59 16.28 43.74
CA ARG A 835 -34.47 17.24 43.67
C ARG A 835 -34.85 18.60 43.08
N LEU A 836 -35.94 18.66 42.31
CA LEU A 836 -36.56 19.88 41.83
C LEU A 836 -37.62 20.44 42.81
N PHE A 837 -37.66 19.94 44.05
CA PHE A 837 -38.62 20.32 45.09
C PHE A 837 -40.08 20.03 44.73
N GLU A 838 -40.31 18.88 44.09
CA GLU A 838 -41.63 18.33 43.76
C GLU A 838 -42.48 19.31 42.92
N SER A 839 -43.81 19.18 42.97
CA SER A 839 -44.74 20.03 42.21
C SER A 839 -44.56 21.53 42.49
N GLU A 840 -44.21 21.92 43.71
CA GLU A 840 -44.07 23.35 44.06
C GLU A 840 -42.83 23.96 43.40
N GLY A 841 -41.71 23.23 43.37
CA GLY A 841 -40.49 23.71 42.71
C GLY A 841 -40.59 23.70 41.19
N ILE A 842 -41.21 22.67 40.59
CA ILE A 842 -41.48 22.65 39.15
C ILE A 842 -42.39 23.82 38.75
N THR A 843 -43.40 24.15 39.56
CA THR A 843 -44.26 25.32 39.31
C THR A 843 -43.46 26.63 39.32
N ARG A 844 -42.59 26.83 40.31
CA ARG A 844 -41.71 28.02 40.36
C ARG A 844 -40.74 28.07 39.18
N LEU A 845 -40.20 26.93 38.76
CA LEU A 845 -39.37 26.81 37.58
C LEU A 845 -40.12 27.24 36.32
N MET A 846 -41.36 26.76 36.16
CA MET A 846 -42.22 27.13 35.04
C MET A 846 -42.59 28.63 35.06
N ASP A 847 -42.85 29.22 36.23
CA ASP A 847 -43.04 30.68 36.36
C ASP A 847 -41.85 31.46 35.78
N SER A 848 -40.64 31.02 36.13
CA SER A 848 -39.40 31.67 35.70
C SER A 848 -39.13 31.45 34.21
N LEU A 849 -39.38 30.23 33.71
CA LEU A 849 -39.25 29.88 32.30
C LEU A 849 -40.21 30.70 31.43
N PHE A 850 -41.50 30.72 31.73
CA PHE A 850 -42.49 31.43 30.93
C PHE A 850 -42.27 32.96 30.98
N HIS A 851 -41.70 33.48 32.07
CA HIS A 851 -41.24 34.87 32.12
C HIS A 851 -40.09 35.17 31.14
N LEU A 852 -39.18 34.21 30.93
CA LEU A 852 -38.10 34.31 29.93
C LEU A 852 -38.64 34.15 28.51
N ILE A 853 -39.51 33.15 28.28
CA ILE A 853 -40.14 32.89 26.98
C ILE A 853 -40.90 34.13 26.48
N ALA A 854 -41.68 34.79 27.34
CA ALA A 854 -42.44 35.99 26.98
C ALA A 854 -41.56 37.16 26.48
N LYS A 855 -40.26 37.15 26.78
CA LYS A 855 -39.28 38.15 26.35
C LYS A 855 -38.39 37.67 25.20
N ASP A 856 -38.45 36.39 24.84
CA ASP A 856 -37.59 35.80 23.83
C ASP A 856 -38.22 35.94 22.44
N ASN A 857 -37.69 36.86 21.64
CA ASN A 857 -38.16 37.10 20.28
C ASN A 857 -38.08 35.87 19.35
N ARG A 858 -37.32 34.84 19.73
CA ARG A 858 -37.17 33.62 18.92
C ARG A 858 -38.37 32.67 19.05
N ILE A 859 -39.07 32.70 20.18
CA ILE A 859 -40.12 31.72 20.49
C ILE A 859 -41.41 32.32 21.08
N LYS A 860 -41.42 33.60 21.48
CA LYS A 860 -42.59 34.23 22.11
C LYS A 860 -43.88 34.12 21.28
N ASP A 861 -43.78 34.06 19.96
CA ASP A 861 -44.93 34.04 19.06
C ASP A 861 -45.66 32.67 19.09
N PHE A 862 -45.00 31.60 19.56
CA PHE A 862 -45.61 30.29 19.81
C PHE A 862 -46.43 30.25 21.11
N PHE A 863 -46.37 31.30 21.94
CA PHE A 863 -47.05 31.38 23.24
C PHE A 863 -47.95 32.63 23.32
N PRO A 864 -49.12 32.62 22.64
CA PRO A 864 -50.03 33.76 22.63
C PRO A 864 -50.51 34.13 24.04
N ALA A 865 -50.65 35.42 24.33
CA ALA A 865 -51.01 35.93 25.66
C ALA A 865 -52.32 35.34 26.22
N ASP A 866 -53.29 35.05 25.35
CA ASP A 866 -54.59 34.51 25.74
C ASP A 866 -54.55 33.01 26.10
N SER A 867 -53.48 32.31 25.70
CA SER A 867 -53.32 30.86 25.89
C SER A 867 -52.12 30.49 26.75
N ILE A 868 -51.21 31.44 27.02
CA ILE A 868 -49.95 31.19 27.72
C ILE A 868 -50.15 30.60 29.12
N GLN A 869 -51.21 31.00 29.83
CA GLN A 869 -51.52 30.46 31.16
C GLN A 869 -51.98 29.01 31.08
N PHE A 870 -52.83 28.68 30.10
CA PHE A 870 -53.27 27.31 29.85
C PHE A 870 -52.10 26.41 29.40
N ILE A 871 -51.27 26.89 28.48
CA ILE A 871 -50.08 26.15 28.02
C ILE A 871 -49.15 25.89 29.20
N LYS A 872 -48.91 26.89 30.04
CA LYS A 872 -48.09 26.76 31.25
C LYS A 872 -48.63 25.71 32.21
N GLU A 873 -49.93 25.70 32.49
CA GLU A 873 -50.57 24.69 33.34
C GLU A 873 -50.42 23.28 32.76
N ALA A 874 -50.66 23.10 31.46
CA ALA A 874 -50.46 21.82 30.79
C ALA A 874 -48.98 21.36 30.80
N THR A 875 -48.04 22.30 30.64
CA THR A 875 -46.60 22.01 30.65
C THR A 875 -46.11 21.63 32.06
N ILE A 876 -46.69 22.22 33.12
CA ILE A 876 -46.40 21.84 34.51
C ILE A 876 -46.75 20.38 34.74
N VAL A 877 -47.96 19.96 34.36
CA VAL A 877 -48.42 18.57 34.53
C VAL A 877 -47.52 17.61 33.75
N PHE A 878 -47.21 17.94 32.49
CA PHE A 878 -46.32 17.14 31.67
C PHE A 878 -44.91 16.99 32.28
N PHE A 879 -44.32 18.07 32.81
CA PHE A 879 -42.98 18.00 33.42
C PHE A 879 -42.96 17.34 34.79
N VAL A 880 -44.04 17.43 35.58
CA VAL A 880 -44.17 16.65 36.81
C VAL A 880 -44.07 15.15 36.48
N GLU A 881 -44.80 14.68 35.48
CA GLU A 881 -44.74 13.29 35.04
C GLU A 881 -43.38 12.93 34.42
N LEU A 882 -42.84 13.78 33.53
CA LEU A 882 -41.56 13.54 32.85
C LEU A 882 -40.37 13.42 33.83
N PHE A 883 -40.40 14.13 34.97
CA PHE A 883 -39.34 14.08 35.98
C PHE A 883 -39.55 13.01 37.06
N GLY A 884 -40.61 12.19 36.96
CA GLY A 884 -40.88 11.05 37.85
C GLY A 884 -41.92 11.29 38.95
N GLY A 885 -42.68 12.38 38.87
CA GLY A 885 -43.82 12.65 39.76
C GLY A 885 -45.05 11.77 39.44
N PRO A 886 -46.15 11.92 40.20
CA PRO A 886 -47.37 11.14 39.97
C PRO A 886 -47.91 11.35 38.54
N PRO A 887 -48.28 10.27 37.81
CA PRO A 887 -48.76 10.38 36.45
C PRO A 887 -50.16 11.01 36.42
N GLU A 888 -50.26 12.20 35.83
CA GLU A 888 -51.49 12.99 35.77
C GLU A 888 -51.72 13.60 34.36
N TYR A 889 -50.83 13.37 33.38
CA TYR A 889 -50.98 13.93 32.05
C TYR A 889 -51.93 13.10 31.17
N GLU A 890 -53.19 13.52 31.08
CA GLU A 890 -54.19 12.97 30.14
C GLU A 890 -54.26 13.76 28.81
N GLY A 891 -53.23 14.54 28.49
CA GLY A 891 -53.22 15.42 27.32
C GLY A 891 -53.01 14.69 25.98
N ARG A 892 -53.08 15.44 24.88
CA ARG A 892 -52.83 14.91 23.52
C ARG A 892 -51.34 14.58 23.33
N ASP A 893 -51.06 13.73 22.34
CA ASP A 893 -49.69 13.36 21.96
C ASP A 893 -48.86 14.61 21.63
N LEU A 894 -47.58 14.62 22.03
CA LEU A 894 -46.69 15.75 21.78
C LEU A 894 -46.53 16.05 20.29
N THR A 895 -46.51 15.02 19.45
CA THR A 895 -46.37 15.15 17.99
C THR A 895 -47.59 15.89 17.43
N ASP A 896 -48.80 15.42 17.78
CA ASP A 896 -50.06 16.00 17.33
C ASP A 896 -50.25 17.47 17.75
N ILE A 897 -49.73 17.83 18.94
CA ILE A 897 -49.83 19.21 19.45
C ILE A 897 -48.89 20.15 18.69
N HIS A 898 -47.69 19.69 18.34
CA HIS A 898 -46.62 20.54 17.81
C HIS A 898 -46.48 20.50 16.28
N GLU A 899 -47.01 19.48 15.59
CA GLU A 899 -47.06 19.37 14.12
C GLU A 899 -47.56 20.66 13.43
N PRO A 900 -48.71 21.26 13.80
CA PRO A 900 -49.21 22.46 13.12
C PRO A 900 -48.41 23.73 13.43
N LEU A 901 -47.51 23.70 14.41
CA LEU A 901 -46.77 24.87 14.88
C LEU A 901 -45.49 25.14 14.08
N GLY A 902 -44.98 24.16 13.31
CA GLY A 902 -43.78 24.35 12.49
C GLY A 902 -42.52 24.66 13.33
N ILE A 903 -42.42 24.06 14.51
CA ILE A 903 -41.26 24.22 15.40
C ILE A 903 -40.03 23.63 14.73
N THR A 904 -38.90 24.32 14.83
CA THR A 904 -37.62 23.91 14.25
C THR A 904 -36.60 23.69 15.36
N ASP A 905 -35.43 23.08 15.07
CA ASP A 905 -34.35 22.96 16.07
C ASP A 905 -33.99 24.32 16.69
N TYR A 906 -33.99 25.38 15.89
CA TYR A 906 -33.77 26.75 16.37
C TYR A 906 -34.72 27.13 17.51
N HIS A 907 -36.01 26.81 17.35
CA HIS A 907 -37.05 27.13 18.33
C HIS A 907 -36.93 26.23 19.57
N PHE A 908 -36.64 24.94 19.38
CA PHE A 908 -36.47 23.99 20.50
C PHE A 908 -35.20 24.29 21.31
N ASP A 909 -34.09 24.61 20.67
CA ASP A 909 -32.85 25.01 21.35
C ASP A 909 -32.99 26.34 22.09
N ALA A 910 -33.76 27.28 21.53
CA ALA A 910 -34.11 28.51 22.23
C ALA A 910 -34.91 28.22 23.51
N PHE A 911 -35.82 27.24 23.48
CA PHE A 911 -36.55 26.76 24.64
C PHE A 911 -35.62 26.11 25.69
N LEU A 912 -34.76 25.16 25.30
CA LEU A 912 -33.77 24.55 26.21
C LEU A 912 -32.82 25.59 26.82
N SER A 913 -32.42 26.60 26.04
CA SER A 913 -31.61 27.71 26.53
C SER A 913 -32.33 28.54 27.60
N ASN A 914 -33.62 28.82 27.43
CA ASN A 914 -34.41 29.51 28.45
C ASN A 914 -34.67 28.63 29.68
N MET A 915 -34.82 27.31 29.50
CA MET A 915 -34.91 26.35 30.61
C MET A 915 -33.64 26.35 31.47
N SER A 916 -32.47 26.23 30.84
CA SER A 916 -31.18 26.29 31.53
C SER A 916 -31.02 27.61 32.31
N ARG A 917 -31.40 28.74 31.71
CA ARG A 917 -31.39 30.05 32.38
C ARG A 917 -32.36 30.12 33.56
N ALA A 918 -33.55 29.53 33.45
CA ALA A 918 -34.52 29.49 34.53
C ALA A 918 -33.97 28.70 35.72
N LEU A 919 -33.42 27.51 35.49
CA LEU A 919 -32.80 26.68 36.53
C LEU A 919 -31.61 27.39 37.21
N LEU A 920 -30.69 27.96 36.43
CA LEU A 920 -29.54 28.69 36.96
C LEU A 920 -29.96 29.91 37.77
N SER A 921 -31.03 30.62 37.36
CA SER A 921 -31.54 31.78 38.10
C SER A 921 -32.13 31.42 39.47
N GLN A 922 -32.52 30.16 39.66
CA GLN A 922 -33.01 29.61 40.92
C GLN A 922 -31.90 29.00 41.78
N GLY A 923 -30.65 29.02 41.30
CA GLY A 923 -29.48 28.55 42.05
C GLY A 923 -29.21 27.05 41.96
N HIS A 924 -29.81 26.34 40.99
CA HIS A 924 -29.52 24.93 40.75
C HIS A 924 -28.09 24.74 40.20
N GLU A 925 -27.43 23.64 40.60
CA GLU A 925 -26.09 23.28 40.15
C GLU A 925 -26.07 22.85 38.67
N ASP A 926 -24.96 23.09 37.96
CA ASP A 926 -24.80 22.76 36.54
C ASP A 926 -25.08 21.27 36.22
N SER A 927 -24.76 20.36 37.16
CA SER A 927 -25.05 18.92 37.04
C SER A 927 -26.55 18.63 36.95
N LEU A 928 -27.34 19.24 37.82
CA LEU A 928 -28.80 19.11 37.81
C LEU A 928 -29.40 19.79 36.56
N VAL A 929 -28.83 20.92 36.12
CA VAL A 929 -29.24 21.57 34.88
C VAL A 929 -29.02 20.65 33.69
N ASP A 930 -27.86 20.02 33.56
CA ASP A 930 -27.55 19.10 32.47
C ASP A 930 -28.51 17.89 32.47
N GLU A 931 -28.79 17.30 33.65
CA GLU A 931 -29.75 16.21 33.80
C GLU A 931 -31.15 16.60 33.30
N VAL A 932 -31.66 17.77 33.70
CA VAL A 932 -32.95 18.28 33.23
C VAL A 932 -32.95 18.52 31.72
N ILE A 933 -31.90 19.14 31.18
CA ILE A 933 -31.81 19.43 29.75
C ILE A 933 -31.77 18.14 28.92
N ILE A 934 -31.11 17.09 29.39
CA ILE A 934 -31.03 15.81 28.68
C ILE A 934 -32.37 15.07 28.71
N THR A 935 -33.07 15.09 29.85
CA THR A 935 -34.42 14.53 29.95
C THR A 935 -35.37 15.25 28.99
N LEU A 936 -35.27 16.58 28.88
CA LEU A 936 -36.06 17.35 27.92
C LEU A 936 -35.63 17.13 26.46
N ASP A 937 -34.34 16.91 26.21
CA ASP A 937 -33.84 16.61 24.87
C ASP A 937 -34.37 15.26 24.34
N SER A 938 -34.74 14.33 25.24
CA SER A 938 -35.35 13.04 24.87
C SER A 938 -36.69 13.19 24.14
N VAL A 939 -37.45 14.26 24.44
CA VAL A 939 -38.75 14.53 23.80
C VAL A 939 -38.62 15.42 22.56
N ARG A 940 -37.41 15.85 22.19
CA ARG A 940 -37.14 16.69 21.01
C ARG A 940 -37.76 16.09 19.75
N ASN A 941 -37.56 14.79 19.55
CA ASN A 941 -38.02 14.10 18.35
C ASN A 941 -39.55 14.07 18.26
N ALA A 942 -40.25 13.83 19.37
CA ALA A 942 -41.71 13.91 19.42
C ALA A 942 -42.22 15.34 19.14
N VAL A 943 -41.55 16.37 19.68
CA VAL A 943 -41.94 17.78 19.45
C VAL A 943 -41.65 18.25 18.02
N LEU A 944 -40.63 17.71 17.37
CA LEU A 944 -40.21 18.07 16.01
C LEU A 944 -40.75 17.13 14.92
N ASP A 945 -41.65 16.20 15.26
CA ASP A 945 -42.15 15.15 14.37
C ASP A 945 -41.03 14.37 13.65
N ARG A 946 -40.09 13.86 14.46
CA ARG A 946 -39.02 12.96 14.04
C ARG A 946 -39.30 11.59 14.66
N GLN A 947 -39.49 10.56 13.83
CA GLN A 947 -39.65 9.20 14.35
C GLN A 947 -38.37 8.77 15.11
N SER A 948 -38.45 8.60 16.43
CA SER A 948 -37.36 8.18 17.31
C SER A 948 -37.22 6.65 17.44
N GLU A 949 -35.99 6.20 17.73
CA GLU A 949 -35.53 4.81 17.86
C GLU A 949 -36.48 3.86 18.59
N ILE A 950 -36.63 2.64 18.06
CA ILE A 950 -37.43 1.56 18.65
C ILE A 950 -36.55 0.76 19.61
N VAL A 951 -36.81 0.86 20.92
CA VAL A 951 -36.26 -0.04 21.94
C VAL A 951 -37.18 -1.26 22.07
N ILE A 952 -36.66 -2.47 21.83
CA ILE A 952 -37.38 -3.72 22.11
C ILE A 952 -36.86 -4.29 23.43
N GLU A 953 -37.72 -4.35 24.44
CA GLU A 953 -37.42 -4.96 25.75
C GLU A 953 -37.00 -6.43 25.61
N PRO A 954 -35.99 -6.91 26.36
CA PRO A 954 -35.59 -8.32 26.36
C PRO A 954 -36.77 -9.21 26.77
N ARG A 955 -37.10 -10.21 25.95
CA ARG A 955 -38.13 -11.22 26.30
C ARG A 955 -37.45 -12.39 26.98
N ASN A 956 -37.96 -12.79 28.16
CA ASN A 956 -37.40 -13.88 28.96
C ASN A 956 -35.90 -13.70 29.34
N GLY A 957 -35.42 -12.45 29.42
CA GLY A 957 -34.03 -12.13 29.73
C GLY A 957 -33.05 -12.41 28.58
N LEU A 958 -33.54 -12.76 27.39
CA LEU A 958 -32.75 -12.98 26.19
C LEU A 958 -32.94 -11.81 25.22
N ASN A 959 -31.84 -11.34 24.63
CA ASN A 959 -31.89 -10.36 23.54
C ASN A 959 -32.31 -11.02 22.22
N LEU A 960 -32.56 -10.21 21.19
CA LEU A 960 -33.07 -10.72 19.91
C LEU A 960 -32.04 -11.60 19.19
N LEU A 961 -30.75 -11.33 19.36
CA LEU A 961 -29.66 -12.16 18.83
C LEU A 961 -29.65 -13.56 19.46
N GLU A 962 -29.88 -13.66 20.76
CA GLU A 962 -29.97 -14.95 21.45
C GLU A 962 -31.22 -15.73 21.02
N ARG A 963 -32.35 -15.03 20.82
CA ARG A 963 -33.62 -15.64 20.39
C ARG A 963 -33.62 -16.14 18.95
N ILE A 964 -32.85 -15.52 18.04
CA ILE A 964 -32.70 -16.02 16.67
C ILE A 964 -31.72 -17.21 16.56
N GLY A 965 -31.05 -17.59 17.67
CA GLY A 965 -30.08 -18.70 17.73
C GLY A 965 -28.61 -18.28 17.71
N GLY A 966 -28.32 -17.02 18.05
CA GLY A 966 -26.97 -16.47 18.17
C GLY A 966 -26.32 -16.09 16.82
N ASP A 967 -25.02 -15.78 16.87
CA ASP A 967 -24.27 -15.28 15.71
C ASP A 967 -24.27 -16.23 14.51
N SER A 968 -24.32 -17.55 14.73
CA SER A 968 -24.33 -18.54 13.65
C SER A 968 -25.58 -18.44 12.78
N ASN A 969 -26.75 -18.32 13.41
CA ASN A 969 -28.01 -18.18 12.69
C ASN A 969 -28.13 -16.78 12.07
N LEU A 970 -27.60 -15.76 12.74
CA LEU A 970 -27.59 -14.40 12.19
C LEU A 970 -26.69 -14.29 10.95
N GLU A 971 -25.54 -14.97 10.93
CA GLU A 971 -24.66 -15.03 9.75
C GLU A 971 -25.36 -15.75 8.59
N ALA A 972 -26.07 -16.86 8.87
CA ALA A 972 -26.87 -17.56 7.86
C ALA A 972 -28.00 -16.67 7.30
N VAL A 973 -28.68 -15.88 8.14
CA VAL A 973 -29.70 -14.91 7.70
C VAL A 973 -29.06 -13.80 6.84
N ALA A 974 -27.91 -13.26 7.24
CA ALA A 974 -27.24 -12.22 6.46
C ALA A 974 -26.77 -12.75 5.08
N GLU A 975 -26.29 -13.99 5.01
CA GLU A 975 -25.91 -14.65 3.75
C GLU A 975 -27.12 -14.93 2.87
N GLY A 976 -28.20 -15.51 3.42
CA GLY A 976 -29.43 -15.81 2.69
C GLY A 976 -30.11 -14.54 2.18
N MET A 977 -30.18 -13.48 2.99
CA MET A 977 -30.65 -12.16 2.55
C MET A 977 -29.91 -11.68 1.30
N PHE A 978 -28.58 -11.78 1.27
CA PHE A 978 -27.80 -11.34 0.12
C PHE A 978 -28.09 -12.20 -1.12
N GLN A 979 -28.25 -13.51 -0.96
CA GLN A 979 -28.67 -14.38 -2.05
C GLN A 979 -30.01 -13.92 -2.63
N TYR A 980 -31.00 -13.67 -1.77
CA TYR A 980 -32.32 -13.17 -2.18
C TYR A 980 -32.26 -11.78 -2.82
N PHE A 981 -31.37 -10.89 -2.37
CA PHE A 981 -31.16 -9.59 -3.02
C PHE A 981 -30.73 -9.75 -4.47
N THR A 982 -29.91 -10.75 -4.80
CA THR A 982 -29.46 -11.00 -6.17
C THR A 982 -30.51 -11.67 -7.07
N GLU A 983 -31.61 -12.14 -6.49
CA GLU A 983 -32.73 -12.78 -7.18
C GLU A 983 -33.93 -11.84 -7.34
N ASP A 984 -34.18 -10.96 -6.36
CA ASP A 984 -35.33 -10.05 -6.36
C ASP A 984 -35.19 -8.95 -7.43
N SER A 985 -36.12 -8.94 -8.39
CA SER A 985 -36.11 -8.00 -9.51
C SER A 985 -36.16 -6.51 -9.11
N ARG A 986 -36.67 -6.18 -7.93
CA ARG A 986 -36.80 -4.80 -7.44
C ARG A 986 -35.46 -4.25 -6.97
N ILE A 987 -34.65 -5.07 -6.29
CA ILE A 987 -33.44 -4.59 -5.59
C ILE A 987 -32.14 -5.14 -6.15
N LYS A 988 -32.16 -6.22 -6.94
CA LYS A 988 -30.98 -6.83 -7.58
C LYS A 988 -30.07 -5.81 -8.26
N PHE A 989 -30.66 -4.78 -8.84
CA PHE A 989 -29.95 -3.68 -9.47
C PHE A 989 -28.92 -3.00 -8.54
N HIS A 990 -29.21 -2.86 -7.24
CA HIS A 990 -28.31 -2.25 -6.26
C HIS A 990 -27.14 -3.18 -5.86
N PHE A 991 -27.30 -4.49 -6.04
CA PHE A 991 -26.39 -5.52 -5.52
C PHE A 991 -25.56 -6.27 -6.59
N ASP A 992 -25.76 -6.00 -7.89
CA ASP A 992 -24.98 -6.58 -9.01
C ASP A 992 -23.52 -6.04 -9.04
N LYS A 993 -22.62 -6.64 -8.24
CA LYS A 993 -21.22 -6.22 -8.03
C LYS A 993 -20.25 -7.41 -8.09
N ASN A 994 -18.93 -7.15 -8.05
CA ASN A 994 -17.91 -8.20 -8.01
C ASN A 994 -17.89 -8.95 -6.66
N LYS A 995 -17.40 -10.20 -6.66
CA LYS A 995 -17.36 -11.08 -5.47
C LYS A 995 -16.68 -10.48 -4.23
N ALA A 996 -15.71 -9.58 -4.41
CA ALA A 996 -15.04 -8.90 -3.30
C ALA A 996 -15.96 -7.88 -2.60
N LYS A 997 -16.83 -7.18 -3.35
CA LYS A 997 -17.83 -6.26 -2.79
C LYS A 997 -19.00 -6.99 -2.17
N GLU A 998 -19.43 -8.10 -2.74
CA GLU A 998 -20.44 -9.00 -2.15
C GLU A 998 -20.07 -9.37 -0.72
N ARG A 999 -18.89 -9.96 -0.50
CA ARG A 999 -18.41 -10.30 0.85
C ARG A 999 -18.39 -9.11 1.80
N SER A 1000 -17.97 -7.94 1.30
CA SER A 1000 -17.96 -6.72 2.11
C SER A 1000 -19.36 -6.22 2.50
N ILE A 1001 -20.36 -6.39 1.64
CA ILE A 1001 -21.75 -5.98 1.92
C ILE A 1001 -22.37 -6.94 2.92
N THR A 1002 -22.20 -8.25 2.73
CA THR A 1002 -22.69 -9.27 3.67
C THR A 1002 -22.11 -9.08 5.07
N THR A 1003 -20.80 -8.79 5.18
CA THR A 1003 -20.19 -8.50 6.49
C THR A 1003 -20.79 -7.26 7.15
N LYS A 1004 -21.04 -6.18 6.40
CA LYS A 1004 -21.66 -4.96 6.95
C LYS A 1004 -23.11 -5.18 7.36
N LEU A 1005 -23.85 -5.98 6.59
CA LEU A 1005 -25.22 -6.38 6.91
C LEU A 1005 -25.26 -7.17 8.21
N TYR A 1006 -24.37 -8.16 8.38
CA TYR A 1006 -24.21 -8.89 9.63
C TYR A 1006 -23.84 -7.97 10.80
N GLN A 1007 -22.88 -7.05 10.64
CA GLN A 1007 -22.50 -6.09 11.69
C GLN A 1007 -23.68 -5.21 12.12
N PHE A 1008 -24.51 -4.79 11.16
CA PHE A 1008 -25.70 -4.00 11.45
C PHE A 1008 -26.75 -4.80 12.21
N LEU A 1009 -27.07 -6.01 11.72
CA LEU A 1009 -28.04 -6.89 12.36
C LEU A 1009 -27.58 -7.32 13.76
N SER A 1010 -26.31 -7.68 13.92
CA SER A 1010 -25.72 -8.08 15.21
C SER A 1010 -25.86 -6.93 16.20
N GLY A 1011 -25.48 -5.72 15.79
CA GLY A 1011 -25.56 -4.55 16.67
C GLY A 1011 -26.99 -4.20 17.06
N ALA A 1012 -27.90 -4.22 16.07
CA ALA A 1012 -29.30 -3.90 16.25
C ALA A 1012 -30.07 -4.93 17.10
N PHE A 1013 -29.62 -6.19 17.10
CA PHE A 1013 -30.27 -7.28 17.84
C PHE A 1013 -29.67 -7.51 19.24
N GLY A 1014 -28.68 -6.70 19.66
CA GLY A 1014 -28.07 -6.74 20.99
C GLY A 1014 -26.72 -7.46 21.06
N GLY A 1015 -26.06 -7.69 19.92
CA GLY A 1015 -24.74 -8.30 19.80
C GLY A 1015 -23.58 -7.35 20.09
N LEU A 1016 -22.39 -7.92 20.32
CA LEU A 1016 -21.16 -7.17 20.59
C LEU A 1016 -20.57 -6.50 19.35
N VAL A 1017 -20.95 -6.97 18.16
CA VAL A 1017 -20.46 -6.45 16.88
C VAL A 1017 -21.42 -5.38 16.40
N GLN A 1018 -20.94 -4.13 16.36
CA GLN A 1018 -21.78 -2.96 16.06
C GLN A 1018 -21.38 -2.36 14.72
N TYR A 1019 -22.38 -2.04 13.90
CA TYR A 1019 -22.22 -1.19 12.73
C TYR A 1019 -22.36 0.28 13.13
N ASP A 1020 -21.55 1.15 12.54
CA ASP A 1020 -21.61 2.58 12.77
C ASP A 1020 -22.89 3.17 12.14
N GLN A 1021 -23.91 3.43 12.97
CA GLN A 1021 -25.22 3.90 12.54
C GLN A 1021 -25.16 5.29 11.88
N ASP A 1022 -24.17 6.11 12.23
CA ASP A 1022 -23.97 7.43 11.63
C ASP A 1022 -23.65 7.33 10.13
N ASN A 1023 -23.16 6.18 9.67
CA ASN A 1023 -22.86 5.94 8.26
C ASN A 1023 -24.08 5.50 7.45
N LEU A 1024 -25.22 5.18 8.07
CA LEU A 1024 -26.38 4.66 7.35
C LEU A 1024 -26.95 5.71 6.39
N LYS A 1025 -27.19 6.93 6.87
CA LYS A 1025 -27.74 8.01 6.06
C LYS A 1025 -26.77 8.52 4.97
N PRO A 1026 -25.50 8.84 5.25
CA PRO A 1026 -24.59 9.37 4.23
C PRO A 1026 -24.31 8.38 3.10
N ILE A 1027 -24.23 7.08 3.38
CA ILE A 1027 -23.96 6.05 2.36
C ILE A 1027 -25.17 5.86 1.44
N HIS A 1028 -26.38 5.87 2.01
CA HIS A 1028 -27.61 5.69 1.24
C HIS A 1028 -28.16 7.00 0.67
N TYR A 1029 -27.62 8.16 1.08
CA TYR A 1029 -28.14 9.47 0.68
C TYR A 1029 -28.29 9.52 -0.83
N ASP A 1030 -27.20 9.45 -1.59
CA ASP A 1030 -27.20 9.53 -3.06
C ASP A 1030 -27.73 8.27 -3.78
N MET A 1031 -28.25 7.29 -3.04
CA MET A 1031 -28.92 6.13 -3.61
C MET A 1031 -30.40 6.47 -3.84
N ASN A 1032 -30.95 6.09 -4.98
CA ASN A 1032 -32.38 6.26 -5.28
C ASN A 1032 -33.21 5.10 -4.70
N ILE A 1033 -33.03 4.82 -3.41
CA ILE A 1033 -33.83 3.83 -2.70
C ILE A 1033 -35.15 4.49 -2.30
N SER A 1034 -36.26 3.81 -2.53
CA SER A 1034 -37.62 4.26 -2.17
C SER A 1034 -38.26 3.25 -1.23
N ASP A 1035 -39.44 3.54 -0.69
CA ASP A 1035 -40.21 2.60 0.12
C ASP A 1035 -40.40 1.25 -0.58
N TYR A 1036 -40.69 1.28 -1.88
CA TYR A 1036 -40.81 0.07 -2.71
C TYR A 1036 -39.57 -0.83 -2.68
N HIS A 1037 -38.37 -0.23 -2.71
CA HIS A 1037 -37.11 -0.94 -2.64
C HIS A 1037 -36.82 -1.42 -1.21
N PHE A 1038 -37.16 -0.62 -0.20
CA PHE A 1038 -36.94 -0.96 1.20
C PHE A 1038 -37.84 -2.12 1.63
N ASP A 1039 -39.10 -2.12 1.20
CA ASP A 1039 -40.05 -3.21 1.46
C ASP A 1039 -39.53 -4.55 0.90
N ALA A 1040 -38.92 -4.53 -0.30
CA ALA A 1040 -38.29 -5.70 -0.88
C ALA A 1040 -37.13 -6.25 -0.03
N VAL A 1041 -36.35 -5.38 0.61
CA VAL A 1041 -35.27 -5.78 1.53
C VAL A 1041 -35.84 -6.46 2.77
N LEU A 1042 -36.94 -5.93 3.33
CA LEU A 1042 -37.63 -6.55 4.46
C LEU A 1042 -38.20 -7.92 4.09
N GLU A 1043 -38.80 -8.05 2.90
CA GLU A 1043 -39.29 -9.35 2.42
C GLU A 1043 -38.16 -10.38 2.23
N CYS A 1044 -36.97 -9.95 1.78
CA CYS A 1044 -35.80 -10.82 1.67
C CYS A 1044 -35.27 -11.25 3.06
N PHE A 1045 -35.35 -10.37 4.07
CA PHE A 1045 -35.08 -10.75 5.46
C PHE A 1045 -36.04 -11.84 5.94
N VAL A 1046 -37.35 -11.66 5.73
CA VAL A 1046 -38.36 -12.65 6.14
C VAL A 1046 -38.09 -14.00 5.50
N LYS A 1047 -37.90 -14.05 4.17
CA LYS A 1047 -37.58 -15.30 3.46
C LYS A 1047 -36.34 -15.99 4.01
N SER A 1048 -35.29 -15.22 4.30
CA SER A 1048 -34.05 -15.78 4.84
C SER A 1048 -34.18 -16.25 6.28
N ALA A 1049 -35.02 -15.59 7.09
CA ALA A 1049 -35.28 -16.00 8.46
C ALA A 1049 -36.15 -17.26 8.50
N GLU A 1050 -37.18 -17.37 7.64
CA GLU A 1050 -38.07 -18.55 7.55
C GLU A 1050 -37.34 -19.84 7.15
N GLU A 1051 -36.15 -19.76 6.56
CA GLU A 1051 -35.32 -20.93 6.21
C GLU A 1051 -34.59 -21.56 7.40
N LEU A 1052 -34.49 -20.86 8.54
CA LEU A 1052 -33.85 -21.42 9.72
C LEU A 1052 -34.77 -22.42 10.41
N GLU A 1053 -34.20 -23.56 10.80
CA GLU A 1053 -34.88 -24.54 11.66
C GLU A 1053 -34.91 -24.01 13.11
N GLU A 1054 -36.09 -24.00 13.74
CA GLU A 1054 -36.32 -23.60 15.15
C GLU A 1054 -36.13 -22.11 15.50
N ILE A 1055 -37.01 -21.21 15.01
CA ILE A 1055 -37.14 -19.83 15.50
C ILE A 1055 -38.50 -19.62 16.20
N ASP A 1056 -38.51 -18.87 17.31
CA ASP A 1056 -39.74 -18.43 17.98
C ASP A 1056 -40.59 -17.51 17.08
N GLU A 1057 -41.93 -17.68 17.13
CA GLU A 1057 -42.89 -16.94 16.27
C GLU A 1057 -42.81 -15.41 16.38
N ASP A 1058 -42.27 -14.89 17.48
CA ASP A 1058 -42.18 -13.46 17.77
C ASP A 1058 -40.84 -12.81 17.35
N VAL A 1059 -39.84 -13.60 16.93
CA VAL A 1059 -38.52 -13.09 16.51
C VAL A 1059 -38.60 -12.33 15.20
N ILE A 1060 -39.33 -12.85 14.19
CA ILE A 1060 -39.46 -12.18 12.89
C ILE A 1060 -40.21 -10.84 13.04
N PRO A 1061 -41.39 -10.76 13.72
CA PRO A 1061 -42.06 -9.49 13.98
C PRO A 1061 -41.21 -8.47 14.75
N ASP A 1062 -40.49 -8.89 15.80
CA ASP A 1062 -39.62 -8.00 16.57
C ASP A 1062 -38.44 -7.50 15.70
N SER A 1063 -37.83 -8.40 14.91
CA SER A 1063 -36.77 -8.06 13.96
C SER A 1063 -37.24 -7.05 12.91
N LEU A 1064 -38.43 -7.26 12.34
CA LEU A 1064 -39.02 -6.35 11.35
C LEU A 1064 -39.29 -4.96 11.93
N ARG A 1065 -39.69 -4.85 13.19
CA ARG A 1065 -39.85 -3.54 13.85
C ARG A 1065 -38.51 -2.80 13.90
N ILE A 1066 -37.43 -3.46 14.33
CA ILE A 1066 -36.09 -2.87 14.39
C ILE A 1066 -35.61 -2.47 12.98
N LEU A 1067 -35.72 -3.37 12.01
CA LEU A 1067 -35.32 -3.07 10.63
C LEU A 1067 -36.14 -1.93 10.04
N ASN A 1068 -37.43 -1.86 10.33
CA ASN A 1068 -38.28 -0.78 9.86
C ASN A 1068 -37.97 0.57 10.52
N SER A 1069 -37.33 0.59 11.70
CA SER A 1069 -36.92 1.85 12.36
C SER A 1069 -35.90 2.64 11.54
N VAL A 1070 -35.01 1.96 10.81
CA VAL A 1070 -33.99 2.61 9.98
C VAL A 1070 -34.49 2.99 8.59
N ARG A 1071 -35.77 2.72 8.27
CA ARG A 1071 -36.39 3.08 7.00
C ARG A 1071 -36.13 4.53 6.66
N SER A 1072 -36.42 5.44 7.58
CA SER A 1072 -36.26 6.88 7.39
C SER A 1072 -34.81 7.24 7.06
N GLU A 1073 -33.81 6.70 7.75
CA GLU A 1073 -32.41 7.02 7.49
C GLU A 1073 -31.92 6.55 6.11
N ILE A 1074 -32.49 5.47 5.58
CA ILE A 1074 -32.14 4.93 4.26
C ILE A 1074 -32.89 5.66 3.13
N ILE A 1075 -34.19 5.95 3.30
CA ILE A 1075 -35.01 6.57 2.23
C ILE A 1075 -34.92 8.10 2.20
N THR A 1076 -34.58 8.75 3.31
CA THR A 1076 -34.68 10.21 3.45
C THR A 1076 -33.83 10.95 2.43
N GLY A 1077 -32.63 10.46 2.09
CA GLY A 1077 -31.80 11.10 1.08
C GLY A 1077 -32.50 11.19 -0.27
N SER A 1078 -33.01 10.05 -0.76
CA SER A 1078 -33.81 9.96 -1.97
C SER A 1078 -35.04 10.85 -1.90
N ARG A 1079 -35.86 10.72 -0.85
CA ARG A 1079 -37.10 11.50 -0.67
C ARG A 1079 -36.86 13.01 -0.70
N VAL A 1080 -35.89 13.49 0.09
CA VAL A 1080 -35.57 14.92 0.17
C VAL A 1080 -35.08 15.48 -1.17
N ARG A 1081 -34.20 14.75 -1.87
CA ARG A 1081 -33.71 15.21 -3.19
C ARG A 1081 -34.82 15.23 -4.22
N MET A 1082 -35.64 14.18 -4.28
CA MET A 1082 -36.75 14.10 -5.23
C MET A 1082 -37.82 15.16 -4.94
N ASP A 1083 -38.20 15.39 -3.68
CA ASP A 1083 -39.16 16.44 -3.29
C ASP A 1083 -38.64 17.85 -3.59
N ALA A 1084 -37.35 18.09 -3.36
CA ALA A 1084 -36.73 19.38 -3.66
C ALA A 1084 -36.59 19.62 -5.17
N ALA A 1085 -36.35 18.55 -5.94
CA ALA A 1085 -36.35 18.59 -7.39
C ALA A 1085 -37.78 18.82 -7.96
N GLU A 1086 -38.79 18.17 -7.39
CA GLU A 1086 -40.19 18.35 -7.77
C GLU A 1086 -40.69 19.77 -7.48
N ARG A 1087 -40.41 20.30 -6.27
CA ARG A 1087 -40.76 21.68 -5.91
C ARG A 1087 -40.13 22.68 -6.87
N ARG A 1088 -38.83 22.55 -7.16
CA ARG A 1088 -38.16 23.43 -8.14
C ARG A 1088 -38.72 23.29 -9.54
N ASN A 1089 -39.02 22.08 -10.01
CA ASN A 1089 -39.67 21.88 -11.32
C ASN A 1089 -41.03 22.60 -11.40
N ASN A 1090 -41.76 22.68 -10.28
CA ASN A 1090 -43.03 23.41 -10.20
C ASN A 1090 -42.85 24.93 -10.06
N GLU A 1091 -41.82 25.39 -9.35
CA GLU A 1091 -41.54 26.82 -9.10
C GLU A 1091 -40.83 27.51 -10.28
N ASP A 1092 -39.73 26.93 -10.77
CA ASP A 1092 -38.90 27.50 -11.84
C ASP A 1092 -39.52 27.27 -13.23
N GLY A 1093 -40.39 26.26 -13.33
CA GLY A 1093 -40.94 25.75 -14.59
C GLY A 1093 -39.91 24.93 -15.38
N VAL A 1094 -40.41 23.97 -16.17
CA VAL A 1094 -39.56 23.09 -17.01
C VAL A 1094 -38.70 23.86 -18.02
N ASP A 1095 -39.12 25.07 -18.43
CA ASP A 1095 -38.38 25.95 -19.35
C ASP A 1095 -37.00 26.36 -18.83
N GLU A 1096 -36.84 26.51 -17.51
CA GLU A 1096 -35.56 26.85 -16.89
C GLU A 1096 -34.61 25.65 -16.95
N LEU A 1097 -35.10 24.46 -16.64
CA LEU A 1097 -34.36 23.21 -16.78
C LEU A 1097 -33.90 23.02 -18.23
N PHE A 1098 -34.79 23.24 -19.20
CA PHE A 1098 -34.44 23.17 -20.62
C PHE A 1098 -33.36 24.16 -21.04
N ARG A 1099 -33.32 25.36 -20.43
CA ARG A 1099 -32.24 26.31 -20.67
C ARG A 1099 -30.92 25.84 -20.06
N ARG A 1100 -30.94 25.35 -18.82
CA ARG A 1100 -29.76 24.84 -18.09
C ARG A 1100 -29.10 23.66 -18.81
N ILE A 1101 -29.90 22.75 -19.38
CA ILE A 1101 -29.37 21.59 -20.10
C ILE A 1101 -28.80 21.93 -21.49
N GLY A 1102 -28.92 23.17 -21.95
CA GLY A 1102 -28.40 23.62 -23.25
C GLY A 1102 -29.43 23.62 -24.38
N LYS A 1103 -30.73 23.69 -24.04
CA LYS A 1103 -31.88 23.69 -24.97
C LYS A 1103 -31.83 22.46 -25.90
N VAL A 1104 -32.24 22.63 -27.16
CA VAL A 1104 -32.30 21.56 -28.17
C VAL A 1104 -30.95 20.83 -28.32
N GLN A 1105 -29.85 21.57 -28.46
CA GLN A 1105 -28.51 20.98 -28.63
C GLN A 1105 -28.07 20.18 -27.40
N GLY A 1106 -28.52 20.59 -26.22
CA GLY A 1106 -28.31 19.89 -24.96
C GLY A 1106 -28.99 18.52 -24.93
N VAL A 1107 -30.26 18.49 -25.29
CA VAL A 1107 -31.06 17.26 -25.33
C VAL A 1107 -30.54 16.30 -26.41
N GLU A 1108 -30.15 16.80 -27.60
CA GLU A 1108 -29.54 15.98 -28.66
C GLU A 1108 -28.26 15.30 -28.19
N LYS A 1109 -27.34 16.07 -27.57
CA LYS A 1109 -26.10 15.53 -26.99
C LYS A 1109 -26.38 14.51 -25.89
N PHE A 1110 -27.38 14.77 -25.05
CA PHE A 1110 -27.80 13.84 -24.01
C PHE A 1110 -28.29 12.52 -24.60
N VAL A 1111 -29.17 12.54 -25.59
CA VAL A 1111 -29.69 11.34 -26.23
C VAL A 1111 -28.57 10.56 -26.93
N ASP A 1112 -27.67 11.24 -27.64
CA ASP A 1112 -26.53 10.57 -28.28
C ASP A 1112 -25.66 9.84 -27.25
N GLN A 1113 -25.31 10.51 -26.15
CA GLN A 1113 -24.53 9.91 -25.07
C GLN A 1113 -25.28 8.80 -24.33
N LEU A 1114 -26.60 8.96 -24.13
CA LEU A 1114 -27.48 7.96 -23.50
C LEU A 1114 -27.41 6.63 -24.23
N TYR A 1115 -27.51 6.67 -25.55
CA TYR A 1115 -27.50 5.44 -26.33
C TYR A 1115 -26.13 4.77 -26.41
N GLU A 1116 -25.02 5.51 -26.30
CA GLU A 1116 -23.71 4.89 -26.09
C GLU A 1116 -23.62 4.16 -24.74
N CYS A 1117 -24.28 4.68 -23.70
CA CYS A 1117 -24.36 4.03 -22.39
C CYS A 1117 -25.25 2.77 -22.48
N VAL A 1118 -26.42 2.87 -23.12
CA VAL A 1118 -27.40 1.77 -23.28
C VAL A 1118 -26.85 0.63 -24.13
N GLU A 1119 -26.11 0.91 -25.22
CA GLU A 1119 -25.48 -0.12 -26.06
C GLU A 1119 -24.43 -0.96 -25.30
N ARG A 1120 -23.81 -0.38 -24.27
CA ARG A 1120 -22.84 -1.09 -23.42
C ARG A 1120 -23.50 -1.86 -22.29
N ASP A 1121 -24.76 -1.58 -21.99
CA ASP A 1121 -25.51 -2.21 -20.91
C ASP A 1121 -26.23 -3.46 -21.39
N LYS A 1122 -25.60 -4.62 -21.17
CA LYS A 1122 -26.13 -5.94 -21.55
C LYS A 1122 -27.51 -6.25 -20.97
N ARG A 1123 -27.94 -5.56 -19.92
CA ARG A 1123 -29.22 -5.78 -19.24
C ARG A 1123 -30.42 -5.21 -20.00
N ILE A 1124 -30.19 -4.14 -20.78
CA ILE A 1124 -31.25 -3.43 -21.51
C ILE A 1124 -30.99 -3.29 -23.00
N HIS A 1125 -29.77 -3.53 -23.47
CA HIS A 1125 -29.39 -3.39 -24.89
C HIS A 1125 -30.34 -4.12 -25.84
N MET A 1126 -30.83 -5.30 -25.46
CA MET A 1126 -31.74 -6.13 -26.24
C MET A 1126 -33.05 -5.42 -26.66
N PHE A 1127 -33.48 -4.38 -25.93
CA PHE A 1127 -34.67 -3.58 -26.28
C PHE A 1127 -34.38 -2.51 -27.34
N PHE A 1128 -33.11 -2.25 -27.66
CA PHE A 1128 -32.66 -1.11 -28.48
C PHE A 1128 -31.85 -1.53 -29.72
N GLU A 1129 -32.02 -2.77 -30.20
CA GLU A 1129 -31.30 -3.31 -31.37
C GLU A 1129 -32.07 -3.15 -32.70
N GLY A 1130 -31.34 -3.08 -33.82
CA GLY A 1130 -31.88 -3.18 -35.18
C GLY A 1130 -32.09 -1.87 -35.94
N ALA A 1131 -32.67 -1.97 -37.15
CA ALA A 1131 -32.76 -0.87 -38.12
C ALA A 1131 -33.61 0.35 -37.65
N LYS A 1132 -34.36 0.21 -36.55
CA LYS A 1132 -35.25 1.25 -36.00
C LYS A 1132 -34.57 2.15 -34.97
N LEU A 1133 -33.34 1.86 -34.53
CA LEU A 1133 -32.65 2.62 -33.48
C LEU A 1133 -32.58 4.13 -33.76
N GLN A 1134 -32.28 4.51 -35.01
CA GLN A 1134 -32.24 5.93 -35.41
C GLN A 1134 -33.61 6.62 -35.32
N ALA A 1135 -34.69 5.87 -35.60
CA ALA A 1135 -36.05 6.39 -35.45
C ALA A 1135 -36.43 6.54 -33.97
N ILE A 1136 -36.00 5.61 -33.10
CA ILE A 1136 -36.24 5.68 -31.66
C ILE A 1136 -35.47 6.86 -31.04
N LYS A 1137 -34.18 7.05 -31.39
CA LYS A 1137 -33.38 8.20 -30.95
C LYS A 1137 -34.06 9.52 -31.29
N LYS A 1138 -34.52 9.66 -32.54
CA LYS A 1138 -35.23 10.87 -32.98
C LYS A 1138 -36.54 11.08 -32.22
N ALA A 1139 -37.35 10.03 -32.09
CA ALA A 1139 -38.62 10.07 -31.37
C ALA A 1139 -38.45 10.46 -29.89
N GLN A 1140 -37.46 9.89 -29.21
CA GLN A 1140 -37.15 10.23 -27.82
C GLN A 1140 -36.55 11.64 -27.69
N THR A 1141 -35.73 12.08 -28.64
CA THR A 1141 -35.22 13.47 -28.67
C THR A 1141 -36.37 14.45 -28.76
N ASP A 1142 -37.31 14.23 -29.68
CA ASP A 1142 -38.49 15.08 -29.85
C ASP A 1142 -39.37 15.07 -28.58
N TYR A 1143 -39.54 13.88 -27.96
CA TYR A 1143 -40.30 13.74 -26.71
C TYR A 1143 -39.64 14.47 -25.54
N PHE A 1144 -38.33 14.31 -25.34
CA PHE A 1144 -37.60 14.98 -24.27
C PHE A 1144 -37.56 16.50 -24.44
N ILE A 1145 -37.40 17.00 -25.68
CA ILE A 1145 -37.49 18.43 -25.93
C ILE A 1145 -38.86 18.95 -25.50
N GLY A 1146 -39.95 18.27 -25.85
CA GLY A 1146 -41.30 18.65 -25.41
C GLY A 1146 -41.52 18.52 -23.89
N LEU A 1147 -41.03 17.44 -23.29
CA LEU A 1147 -41.14 17.17 -21.85
C LEU A 1147 -40.47 18.24 -20.99
N PHE A 1148 -39.35 18.80 -21.48
CA PHE A 1148 -38.64 19.88 -20.80
C PHE A 1148 -39.15 21.28 -21.18
N GLY A 1149 -40.23 21.44 -21.95
CA GLY A 1149 -40.77 22.76 -22.32
C GLY A 1149 -40.13 23.41 -23.55
N GLY A 1150 -39.38 22.64 -24.33
CA GLY A 1150 -38.84 23.07 -25.63
C GLY A 1150 -39.90 23.14 -26.74
N PRO A 1151 -39.54 23.71 -27.90
CA PRO A 1151 -40.50 24.01 -28.98
C PRO A 1151 -40.95 22.79 -29.81
N SER A 1152 -40.50 21.58 -29.46
CA SER A 1152 -40.81 20.37 -30.21
C SER A 1152 -42.08 19.71 -29.68
N GLU A 1153 -42.96 19.34 -30.59
CA GLU A 1153 -44.18 18.60 -30.28
C GLU A 1153 -44.02 17.16 -30.77
N TYR A 1154 -44.02 16.19 -29.85
CA TYR A 1154 -43.94 14.78 -30.20
C TYR A 1154 -45.24 14.31 -30.88
N LYS A 1155 -45.16 13.92 -32.15
CA LYS A 1155 -46.31 13.50 -32.98
C LYS A 1155 -46.45 11.98 -33.12
N GLY A 1156 -45.75 11.21 -32.29
CA GLY A 1156 -45.78 9.75 -32.32
C GLY A 1156 -46.94 9.14 -31.54
N ARG A 1157 -46.96 7.80 -31.47
CA ARG A 1157 -47.90 7.02 -30.64
C ARG A 1157 -47.68 7.29 -29.15
N SER A 1158 -48.70 7.09 -28.32
CA SER A 1158 -48.60 7.31 -26.87
C SER A 1158 -47.58 6.38 -26.23
N LEU A 1159 -47.08 6.73 -25.03
CA LEU A 1159 -46.11 5.89 -24.33
C LEU A 1159 -46.68 4.50 -24.03
N GLU A 1160 -47.96 4.40 -23.69
CA GLU A 1160 -48.66 3.14 -23.42
C GLU A 1160 -48.70 2.25 -24.67
N GLU A 1161 -49.10 2.80 -25.82
CA GLU A 1161 -49.18 2.06 -27.09
C GLU A 1161 -47.79 1.60 -27.59
N VAL A 1162 -46.75 2.39 -27.34
CA VAL A 1162 -45.39 2.05 -27.76
C VAL A 1162 -44.80 0.92 -26.90
N HIS A 1163 -45.10 0.91 -25.60
CA HIS A 1163 -44.55 -0.07 -24.66
C HIS A 1163 -45.46 -1.30 -24.46
N GLU A 1164 -46.67 -1.34 -25.02
CA GLU A 1164 -47.59 -2.50 -24.94
C GLU A 1164 -46.95 -3.82 -25.40
N ILE A 1165 -46.12 -3.77 -26.44
CA ILE A 1165 -45.46 -4.95 -27.03
C ILE A 1165 -44.10 -5.28 -26.38
N VAL A 1166 -43.64 -4.45 -25.43
CA VAL A 1166 -42.31 -4.57 -24.81
C VAL A 1166 -42.45 -5.21 -23.43
N ALA A 1167 -41.86 -6.40 -23.25
CA ALA A 1167 -41.86 -7.12 -21.98
C ALA A 1167 -40.83 -6.52 -20.99
N MET A 1168 -41.01 -5.25 -20.63
CA MET A 1168 -40.17 -4.54 -19.68
C MET A 1168 -40.74 -4.67 -18.25
N THR A 1169 -39.87 -4.66 -17.26
CA THR A 1169 -40.22 -4.69 -15.83
C THR A 1169 -39.58 -3.49 -15.13
N ASP A 1170 -39.92 -3.24 -13.87
CA ASP A 1170 -39.31 -2.17 -13.06
C ASP A 1170 -37.77 -2.23 -13.11
N TYR A 1171 -37.17 -3.42 -12.94
CA TYR A 1171 -35.73 -3.66 -13.08
C TYR A 1171 -35.11 -3.03 -14.33
N HIS A 1172 -35.75 -3.24 -15.48
CA HIS A 1172 -35.23 -2.79 -16.77
C HIS A 1172 -35.35 -1.26 -16.90
N LEU A 1173 -36.42 -0.67 -16.37
CA LEU A 1173 -36.61 0.78 -16.37
C LEU A 1173 -35.63 1.47 -15.40
N ASP A 1174 -35.36 0.87 -14.24
CA ASP A 1174 -34.37 1.40 -13.29
C ASP A 1174 -32.95 1.33 -13.85
N CYS A 1175 -32.62 0.26 -14.58
CA CYS A 1175 -31.37 0.17 -15.34
C CYS A 1175 -31.27 1.30 -16.39
N PHE A 1176 -32.38 1.66 -17.03
CA PHE A 1176 -32.42 2.76 -17.98
C PHE A 1176 -32.22 4.12 -17.29
N PHE A 1177 -32.89 4.39 -16.16
CA PHE A 1177 -32.71 5.61 -15.38
C PHE A 1177 -31.30 5.76 -14.82
N LEU A 1178 -30.63 4.67 -14.44
CA LEU A 1178 -29.21 4.72 -14.08
C LEU A 1178 -28.34 5.18 -15.24
N ASN A 1179 -28.60 4.66 -16.45
CA ASN A 1179 -27.86 5.10 -17.63
C ASN A 1179 -28.11 6.58 -17.87
N ILE A 1180 -29.34 7.07 -17.75
CA ILE A 1180 -29.65 8.52 -17.80
C ILE A 1180 -28.78 9.31 -16.81
N GLN A 1181 -28.80 8.96 -15.53
CA GLN A 1181 -28.00 9.65 -14.51
C GLN A 1181 -26.50 9.60 -14.80
N LYS A 1182 -25.99 8.44 -15.24
CA LYS A 1182 -24.58 8.24 -15.59
C LYS A 1182 -24.18 9.13 -16.76
N CYS A 1183 -24.97 9.16 -17.83
CA CYS A 1183 -24.65 9.96 -19.01
C CYS A 1183 -24.78 11.46 -18.70
N LEU A 1184 -25.77 11.89 -17.90
CA LEU A 1184 -25.87 13.29 -17.44
C LEU A 1184 -24.65 13.71 -16.59
N ARG A 1185 -24.16 12.84 -15.69
CA ARG A 1185 -22.89 13.06 -14.97
C ARG A 1185 -21.69 13.15 -15.91
N MET A 1186 -21.61 12.28 -16.92
CA MET A 1186 -20.53 12.33 -17.92
C MET A 1186 -20.53 13.61 -18.75
N ILE A 1187 -21.72 14.19 -18.99
CA ILE A 1187 -21.87 15.48 -19.67
C ILE A 1187 -21.47 16.65 -18.74
N GLY A 1188 -21.44 16.43 -17.43
CA GLY A 1188 -20.99 17.40 -16.43
C GLY A 1188 -22.12 18.14 -15.71
N PHE A 1189 -23.35 17.64 -15.74
CA PHE A 1189 -24.44 18.22 -14.97
C PHE A 1189 -24.30 17.92 -13.47
N ASN A 1190 -24.70 18.88 -12.63
CA ASN A 1190 -24.70 18.71 -11.17
C ASN A 1190 -25.86 17.80 -10.71
N ASN A 1191 -25.76 17.24 -9.50
CA ASN A 1191 -26.76 16.30 -8.97
C ASN A 1191 -28.17 16.92 -8.90
N GLU A 1192 -28.29 18.20 -8.58
CA GLU A 1192 -29.57 18.91 -8.57
C GLU A 1192 -30.26 18.88 -9.95
N THR A 1193 -29.54 19.20 -11.03
CA THR A 1193 -30.07 19.16 -12.41
C THR A 1193 -30.45 17.72 -12.80
N ILE A 1194 -29.66 16.74 -12.35
CA ILE A 1194 -29.92 15.32 -12.60
C ILE A 1194 -31.19 14.87 -11.88
N ASP A 1195 -31.38 15.27 -10.62
CA ASP A 1195 -32.56 14.93 -9.84
C ASP A 1195 -33.82 15.56 -10.45
N GLN A 1196 -33.75 16.82 -10.88
CA GLN A 1196 -34.84 17.47 -11.64
C GLN A 1196 -35.23 16.68 -12.90
N PHE A 1197 -34.24 16.17 -13.63
CA PHE A 1197 -34.44 15.34 -14.81
C PHE A 1197 -35.09 14.00 -14.46
N VAL A 1198 -34.58 13.33 -13.43
CA VAL A 1198 -35.06 12.01 -12.99
C VAL A 1198 -36.49 12.10 -12.47
N VAL A 1199 -36.86 13.13 -11.70
CA VAL A 1199 -38.24 13.35 -11.24
C VAL A 1199 -39.22 13.46 -12.40
N LEU A 1200 -38.87 14.20 -13.47
CA LEU A 1200 -39.74 14.33 -14.64
C LEU A 1200 -39.90 12.99 -15.38
N MET A 1201 -38.83 12.20 -15.45
CA MET A 1201 -38.84 10.89 -16.08
C MET A 1201 -39.60 9.85 -15.24
N GLU A 1202 -39.48 9.90 -13.92
CA GLU A 1202 -40.14 8.99 -12.98
C GLU A 1202 -41.67 9.12 -13.06
N LYS A 1203 -42.19 10.33 -13.30
CA LYS A 1203 -43.62 10.58 -13.56
C LYS A 1203 -44.17 9.81 -14.76
N LEU A 1204 -43.32 9.38 -15.69
CA LEU A 1204 -43.71 8.60 -16.88
C LEU A 1204 -43.74 7.09 -16.61
N ARG A 1205 -43.22 6.60 -15.48
CA ARG A 1205 -43.17 5.16 -15.16
C ARG A 1205 -44.52 4.46 -15.30
N PRO A 1206 -45.66 4.99 -14.79
CA PRO A 1206 -46.94 4.31 -14.91
C PRO A 1206 -47.44 4.15 -16.35
N GLN A 1207 -47.06 5.08 -17.25
CA GLN A 1207 -47.42 5.03 -18.67
C GLN A 1207 -46.53 4.04 -19.42
N ILE A 1208 -45.24 4.00 -19.09
CA ILE A 1208 -44.25 3.09 -19.69
C ILE A 1208 -44.50 1.64 -19.26
N LEU A 1209 -44.79 1.39 -17.98
CA LEU A 1209 -45.01 0.06 -17.41
C LEU A 1209 -46.49 -0.32 -17.28
N HIS A 1210 -47.39 0.40 -17.95
CA HIS A 1210 -48.84 0.20 -17.86
C HIS A 1210 -49.24 -1.28 -18.04
N HIS A 1211 -48.68 -1.95 -19.06
CA HIS A 1211 -48.99 -3.35 -19.35
C HIS A 1211 -48.39 -4.32 -18.30
N HIS A 1212 -47.20 -4.02 -17.77
CA HIS A 1212 -46.56 -4.82 -16.71
C HIS A 1212 -47.43 -4.83 -15.43
N TYR A 1213 -47.85 -3.65 -14.98
CA TYR A 1213 -48.71 -3.52 -13.80
C TYR A 1213 -50.11 -4.12 -14.03
N LYS A 1214 -50.66 -4.00 -15.23
CA LYS A 1214 -51.94 -4.64 -15.58
C LYS A 1214 -51.85 -6.16 -15.49
N ARG A 1215 -50.74 -6.75 -15.91
CA ARG A 1215 -50.50 -8.20 -15.84
C ARG A 1215 -50.33 -8.67 -14.39
N MET A 1216 -49.55 -7.96 -13.58
CA MET A 1216 -49.37 -8.28 -12.15
C MET A 1216 -50.64 -8.11 -11.30
N ARG A 1217 -51.60 -7.30 -11.73
CA ARG A 1217 -52.92 -7.20 -11.07
C ARG A 1217 -53.90 -8.31 -11.47
N MET A 1218 -53.61 -9.02 -12.56
CA MET A 1218 -54.44 -10.12 -13.09
C MET A 1218 -53.93 -11.50 -12.68
N GLU A 1219 -52.61 -11.61 -12.46
CA GLU A 1219 -51.93 -12.71 -11.74
C GLU A 1219 -52.12 -12.53 -10.23
#